data_AF-A0AAD2FXP5-F1
#
_entry.id   AF-A0AAD2FXP5-F1
#
_cell.length_a   1.000
_cell.length_b   1.000
_cell.length_c   1.000
_cell.angle_alpha   90.00
_cell.angle_beta   90.00
_cell.angle_gamma   90.00
#
_symmetry.space_group_name_H-M   'P 1'
#
loop_
_entity.id
_entity.type
_entity.pdbx_description
1 polymer ?
#
loop_
_entity_poly.entity_id
_entity_poly.type
_entity_poly.pdbx_seq_one_letter_code
_entity_poly.pdbx_strand_id
1 'polypeptide(L)'
;MMRLSLVSLVSLATAASAQPYYDYTLKGEEKCAMINIAMDESGSMVGEHDFMRTRAAKQLVDLLQSPGPKFTKVFVCSNGFGNNFQLYPEADADGYRHIGCSLGYDASILQYNLNVDSRTEDGYSATTKSIDRVPAVIGGVDLAQTCGFMAKNMILVTDEDRDAITDVTKEQVRSRLAETGYIYNIIVNVFINSDWSDNIIGMRYNYNTTDYTRLATPEMVFVPTSGGDTTGDTTSPPPPDGSYVPPSDGGMTFPPPPDGSYVPPPDGTTSGFPAGFPGFRRKLQTAPSMYFKFWTPDVPNELFAVKEDSTGALTSDYVEIEDPGRIYTEVMTNGHGLTIQDYGEIIENTQGAIFSIRTLRKGYAGGGQEQISDAFAAALVDIKVCEMTRCRTPEIAADPHIITWKNEHYEFHGQCDLVLAKDPDFAEGMGLDVHIRTKIVRYWSYVQSVAIRIGNDILEIQGGTEMNTEAEYWVNFEHLGDLTTFAGFPVYQESNKIHRRSYTIDLNSKYPGKKIFIDLYREFVRVKLDGGLETFGNTVGLLGDPRSGSLLARDGVNSFEDYIEFGNEWQVLPADGRLFRQSAHPTFPERCLQPEDAQGERRRRLDESSISVEQAEAACASLKDPLTIKDCVYDILATQDLDMVGAF
;
A
#
# COMPACT_ATOMS: atom_id res chain seq x y z
N MET A 1 -65.88 -45.82 15.29
CA MET A 1 -64.64 -45.13 15.70
C MET A 1 -63.47 -45.95 15.15
N MET A 2 -62.41 -45.40 14.58
CA MET A 2 -62.01 -43.99 14.40
C MET A 2 -62.19 -43.51 12.94
N ARG A 3 -62.18 -42.19 12.71
CA ARG A 3 -61.74 -41.60 11.44
C ARG A 3 -60.31 -41.10 11.67
N LEU A 4 -59.33 -41.51 10.87
CA LEU A 4 -58.08 -40.75 10.75
C LEU A 4 -58.32 -39.55 9.81
N SER A 5 -57.71 -38.41 10.13
CA SER A 5 -57.91 -37.16 9.38
C SER A 5 -56.90 -37.05 8.23
N LEU A 6 -57.39 -36.82 7.01
CA LEU A 6 -56.58 -36.77 5.79
C LEU A 6 -55.99 -35.36 5.51
N VAL A 7 -55.44 -34.71 6.53
CA VAL A 7 -55.16 -33.25 6.52
C VAL A 7 -53.67 -32.88 6.57
N SER A 8 -52.77 -33.79 6.96
CA SER A 8 -51.38 -33.46 7.29
C SER A 8 -50.33 -33.75 6.21
N LEU A 9 -50.70 -33.75 4.92
CA LEU A 9 -49.78 -34.15 3.81
C LEU A 9 -49.76 -33.23 2.58
N VAL A 10 -50.43 -32.06 2.63
CA VAL A 10 -50.42 -31.07 1.52
C VAL A 10 -50.18 -29.65 2.06
N SER A 11 -48.97 -29.40 2.57
CA SER A 11 -48.49 -28.04 2.93
C SER A 11 -46.95 -27.95 3.05
N LEU A 12 -46.20 -28.77 2.30
CA LEU A 12 -44.73 -28.75 2.25
C LEU A 12 -44.22 -28.41 0.85
N ALA A 13 -44.84 -27.39 0.23
CA ALA A 13 -44.40 -26.81 -1.03
C ALA A 13 -44.16 -25.30 -0.84
N THR A 14 -42.93 -24.88 -1.17
CA THR A 14 -42.58 -23.51 -1.58
C THR A 14 -43.11 -22.35 -0.71
N ALA A 15 -42.64 -22.28 0.54
CA ALA A 15 -42.24 -21.01 1.11
C ALA A 15 -40.70 -20.96 1.11
N ALA A 16 -40.12 -20.76 -0.08
CA ALA A 16 -38.71 -20.42 -0.19
C ALA A 16 -38.55 -19.00 0.39
N SER A 17 -38.19 -18.92 1.68
CA SER A 17 -37.86 -17.64 2.30
C SER A 17 -36.70 -17.05 1.51
N ALA A 18 -36.93 -15.96 0.80
CA ALA A 18 -35.85 -15.18 0.21
C ALA A 18 -34.88 -14.83 1.34
N GLN A 19 -33.65 -15.34 1.26
CA GLN A 19 -32.64 -14.99 2.25
C GLN A 19 -32.39 -13.49 2.12
N PRO A 20 -32.42 -12.72 3.22
CA PRO A 20 -32.04 -11.32 3.16
C PRO A 20 -30.59 -11.26 2.67
N TYR A 21 -30.37 -10.51 1.59
CA TYR A 21 -29.02 -10.17 1.16
C TYR A 21 -28.41 -9.17 2.14
N TYR A 22 -27.09 -9.15 2.19
CA TYR A 22 -26.32 -8.38 3.14
C TYR A 22 -26.33 -6.88 2.79
N ASP A 23 -27.09 -6.10 3.55
CA ASP A 23 -26.92 -4.64 3.60
C ASP A 23 -25.66 -4.29 4.41
N TYR A 24 -24.89 -3.32 3.93
CA TYR A 24 -23.50 -3.06 4.36
C TYR A 24 -23.34 -2.41 5.75
N THR A 25 -24.41 -2.42 6.55
CA THR A 25 -24.48 -1.85 7.90
C THR A 25 -23.97 -2.84 8.96
N LEU A 26 -22.68 -2.73 9.30
CA LEU A 26 -22.03 -3.49 10.38
C LEU A 26 -22.39 -2.98 11.79
N LYS A 27 -22.51 -3.90 12.75
CA LYS A 27 -22.86 -3.62 14.16
C LYS A 27 -22.19 -4.52 15.19
N GLY A 28 -21.39 -5.51 14.77
CA GLY A 28 -20.68 -6.41 15.66
C GLY A 28 -19.32 -5.87 16.11
N GLU A 29 -18.43 -6.78 16.51
CA GLU A 29 -17.10 -6.46 17.06
C GLU A 29 -15.96 -7.17 16.29
N GLU A 30 -16.26 -8.24 15.55
CA GLU A 30 -15.24 -9.08 14.89
C GLU A 30 -14.59 -8.38 13.67
N LYS A 31 -13.29 -8.66 13.46
CA LYS A 31 -12.53 -8.19 12.29
C LYS A 31 -12.67 -9.19 11.14
N CYS A 32 -13.56 -8.90 10.21
CA CYS A 32 -13.93 -9.80 9.12
C CYS A 32 -13.28 -9.43 7.78
N ALA A 33 -13.14 -10.41 6.89
CA ALA A 33 -12.84 -10.19 5.47
C ALA A 33 -13.83 -10.94 4.58
N MET A 34 -14.13 -10.39 3.40
CA MET A 34 -14.99 -10.94 2.37
C MET A 34 -14.22 -11.05 1.06
N ILE A 35 -14.08 -12.26 0.53
CA ILE A 35 -13.54 -12.54 -0.81
C ILE A 35 -14.73 -12.94 -1.68
N ASN A 36 -15.11 -12.09 -2.63
CA ASN A 36 -16.22 -12.35 -3.54
C ASN A 36 -15.66 -12.54 -4.95
N ILE A 37 -15.94 -13.69 -5.56
CA ILE A 37 -15.31 -14.10 -6.83
C ILE A 37 -16.42 -14.27 -7.88
N ALA A 38 -16.31 -13.56 -9.00
CA ALA A 38 -17.09 -13.79 -10.21
C ALA A 38 -16.21 -14.48 -11.24
N MET A 39 -16.57 -15.68 -11.65
CA MET A 39 -15.79 -16.49 -12.58
C MET A 39 -16.58 -16.74 -13.87
N ASP A 40 -15.94 -16.44 -14.98
CA ASP A 40 -16.35 -16.76 -16.34
C ASP A 40 -16.37 -18.30 -16.51
N GLU A 41 -17.52 -18.87 -16.86
CA GLU A 41 -17.68 -20.32 -17.04
C GLU A 41 -17.51 -20.78 -18.49
N SER A 42 -16.82 -19.99 -19.32
CA SER A 42 -16.39 -20.39 -20.66
C SER A 42 -15.59 -21.71 -20.65
N GLY A 43 -15.71 -22.48 -21.74
CA GLY A 43 -14.98 -23.75 -21.92
C GLY A 43 -13.45 -23.59 -22.03
N SER A 44 -12.94 -22.36 -22.13
CA SER A 44 -11.51 -22.02 -22.14
C SER A 44 -10.92 -21.80 -20.74
N MET A 45 -11.77 -21.43 -19.77
CA MET A 45 -11.40 -21.05 -18.39
C MET A 45 -11.23 -22.22 -17.41
N VAL A 46 -11.23 -23.46 -17.90
CA VAL A 46 -11.14 -24.69 -17.10
C VAL A 46 -9.91 -24.72 -16.17
N GLY A 47 -8.75 -24.28 -16.66
CA GLY A 47 -7.51 -24.24 -15.86
C GLY A 47 -7.51 -23.13 -14.81
N GLU A 48 -8.25 -22.06 -15.07
CA GLU A 48 -8.41 -20.87 -14.24
C GLU A 48 -9.34 -21.16 -13.07
N HIS A 49 -10.45 -21.84 -13.34
CA HIS A 49 -11.30 -22.44 -12.31
C HIS A 49 -10.53 -23.43 -11.44
N ASP A 50 -9.80 -24.38 -12.03
CA ASP A 50 -9.00 -25.33 -11.27
C ASP A 50 -7.93 -24.64 -10.40
N PHE A 51 -7.30 -23.58 -10.91
CA PHE A 51 -6.33 -22.77 -10.17
C PHE A 51 -6.98 -21.99 -9.01
N MET A 52 -8.06 -21.25 -9.28
CA MET A 52 -8.76 -20.45 -8.26
C MET A 52 -9.35 -21.34 -7.17
N ARG A 53 -9.99 -22.45 -7.57
CA ARG A 53 -10.51 -23.48 -6.68
C ARG A 53 -9.42 -24.12 -5.84
N THR A 54 -8.41 -24.75 -6.44
CA THR A 54 -7.51 -25.64 -5.69
C THR A 54 -6.40 -24.91 -4.93
N ARG A 55 -6.04 -23.69 -5.32
CA ARG A 55 -4.89 -22.98 -4.76
C ARG A 55 -5.16 -21.54 -4.33
N ALA A 56 -5.60 -20.67 -5.25
CA ALA A 56 -5.64 -19.23 -4.95
C ALA A 56 -6.62 -18.88 -3.83
N ALA A 57 -7.88 -19.30 -3.91
CA ALA A 57 -8.89 -18.99 -2.89
C ALA A 57 -8.51 -19.55 -1.51
N LYS A 58 -7.87 -20.72 -1.44
CA LYS A 58 -7.34 -21.28 -0.20
C LYS A 58 -6.24 -20.39 0.38
N GLN A 59 -5.22 -20.08 -0.42
CA GLN A 59 -4.06 -19.33 0.04
C GLN A 59 -4.43 -17.89 0.47
N LEU A 60 -5.41 -17.25 -0.20
CA LEU A 60 -5.99 -15.98 0.25
C LEU A 60 -6.59 -16.08 1.66
N VAL A 61 -7.35 -17.13 1.95
CA VAL A 61 -7.95 -17.36 3.27
C VAL A 61 -6.86 -17.63 4.32
N ASP A 62 -5.91 -18.52 4.03
CA ASP A 62 -4.80 -18.85 4.94
C ASP A 62 -3.99 -17.60 5.33
N LEU A 63 -3.70 -16.72 4.36
CA LEU A 63 -2.95 -15.49 4.56
C LEU A 63 -3.74 -14.43 5.34
N LEU A 64 -5.03 -14.25 5.07
CA LEU A 64 -5.87 -13.31 5.83
C LEU A 64 -6.09 -13.77 7.28
N GLN A 65 -6.09 -15.08 7.53
CA GLN A 65 -6.14 -15.67 8.87
C GLN A 65 -4.75 -15.76 9.55
N SER A 66 -3.67 -15.39 8.86
CA SER A 66 -2.31 -15.44 9.40
C SER A 66 -2.05 -14.37 10.49
N PRO A 67 -0.97 -14.53 11.30
CA PRO A 67 -0.71 -13.67 12.46
C PRO A 67 -0.48 -12.18 12.18
N GLY A 68 -0.32 -11.75 10.92
CA GLY A 68 -0.20 -10.33 10.55
C GLY A 68 -1.58 -9.63 10.50
N PRO A 69 -2.38 -9.84 9.43
CA PRO A 69 -3.66 -9.15 9.26
C PRO A 69 -4.74 -9.53 10.29
N LYS A 70 -4.65 -10.73 10.91
CA LYS A 70 -5.53 -11.21 12.00
C LYS A 70 -7.04 -11.06 11.73
N PHE A 71 -7.52 -11.53 10.58
CA PHE A 71 -8.97 -11.61 10.33
C PHE A 71 -9.59 -12.81 11.07
N THR A 72 -10.46 -12.54 12.03
CA THR A 72 -11.09 -13.55 12.89
C THR A 72 -12.21 -14.32 12.21
N LYS A 73 -12.75 -13.76 11.12
CA LYS A 73 -13.62 -14.43 10.13
C LYS A 73 -13.14 -14.04 8.73
N VAL A 74 -13.01 -15.01 7.84
CA VAL A 74 -12.85 -14.77 6.40
C VAL A 74 -13.98 -15.50 5.70
N PHE A 75 -14.75 -14.79 4.89
CA PHE A 75 -15.84 -15.33 4.09
C PHE A 75 -15.40 -15.41 2.64
N VAL A 76 -15.79 -16.48 1.96
CA VAL A 76 -15.62 -16.62 0.51
C VAL A 76 -17.00 -16.76 -0.11
N CYS A 77 -17.28 -15.96 -1.14
CA CYS A 77 -18.46 -16.06 -1.99
C CYS A 77 -18.01 -16.30 -3.44
N SER A 78 -18.77 -17.12 -4.16
CA SER A 78 -18.42 -17.60 -5.49
C SER A 78 -19.64 -17.56 -6.41
N ASN A 79 -19.42 -17.04 -7.61
CA ASN A 79 -20.44 -16.70 -8.59
C ASN A 79 -19.91 -17.04 -9.99
N GLY A 80 -20.79 -17.50 -10.87
CA GLY A 80 -20.48 -17.84 -12.26
C GLY A 80 -21.16 -16.90 -13.24
N PHE A 81 -20.57 -16.66 -14.42
CA PHE A 81 -21.23 -15.94 -15.51
C PHE A 81 -20.92 -16.57 -16.89
N GLY A 82 -21.61 -16.10 -17.94
CA GLY A 82 -21.60 -16.74 -19.27
C GLY A 82 -22.52 -17.97 -19.40
N ASN A 83 -23.26 -18.36 -18.35
CA ASN A 83 -24.07 -19.59 -18.36
C ASN A 83 -25.23 -19.55 -19.36
N ASN A 84 -25.51 -20.70 -19.96
CA ASN A 84 -26.74 -20.92 -20.70
C ASN A 84 -27.92 -21.19 -19.74
N PHE A 85 -28.73 -20.16 -19.44
CA PHE A 85 -29.92 -20.26 -18.59
C PHE A 85 -30.97 -21.30 -19.03
N GLN A 86 -30.91 -21.79 -20.27
CA GLN A 86 -31.80 -22.84 -20.78
C GLN A 86 -31.31 -24.25 -20.41
N LEU A 87 -30.03 -24.38 -20.01
CA LEU A 87 -29.42 -25.61 -19.49
C LEU A 87 -29.28 -25.56 -17.95
N TYR A 88 -29.14 -24.35 -17.39
CA TYR A 88 -28.97 -24.08 -15.95
C TYR A 88 -30.12 -23.20 -15.44
N PRO A 89 -31.25 -23.78 -14.97
CA PRO A 89 -32.40 -23.02 -14.45
C PRO A 89 -32.10 -22.18 -13.19
N GLU A 90 -30.95 -22.40 -12.56
CA GLU A 90 -30.40 -21.61 -11.46
C GLU A 90 -29.66 -20.34 -11.90
N ALA A 91 -29.43 -20.16 -13.21
CA ALA A 91 -28.84 -18.95 -13.77
C ALA A 91 -29.91 -17.92 -14.18
N ASP A 92 -29.59 -16.64 -13.99
CA ASP A 92 -30.33 -15.51 -14.53
C ASP A 92 -30.32 -15.52 -16.08
N ALA A 93 -31.20 -14.72 -16.69
CA ALA A 93 -31.34 -14.66 -18.15
C ALA A 93 -30.08 -14.15 -18.91
N ASP A 94 -29.17 -13.47 -18.19
CA ASP A 94 -27.86 -13.02 -18.67
C ASP A 94 -26.71 -13.98 -18.31
N GLY A 95 -27.02 -15.19 -17.84
CA GLY A 95 -26.03 -16.23 -17.55
C GLY A 95 -25.27 -16.08 -16.24
N TYR A 96 -25.60 -15.09 -15.41
CA TYR A 96 -25.11 -15.01 -14.04
C TYR A 96 -25.75 -16.10 -13.15
N ARG A 97 -24.95 -16.82 -12.35
CA ARG A 97 -25.45 -17.67 -11.25
C ARG A 97 -24.67 -17.43 -9.96
N HIS A 98 -25.35 -17.42 -8.82
CA HIS A 98 -24.70 -17.46 -7.52
C HIS A 98 -24.42 -18.93 -7.15
N ILE A 99 -23.16 -19.29 -6.90
CA ILE A 99 -22.77 -20.69 -6.64
C ILE A 99 -22.86 -20.98 -5.14
N GLY A 100 -22.41 -20.05 -4.29
CA GLY A 100 -22.58 -20.11 -2.84
C GLY A 100 -21.54 -19.30 -2.07
N CYS A 101 -21.64 -19.34 -0.73
CA CYS A 101 -20.64 -18.76 0.16
C CYS A 101 -20.31 -19.66 1.34
N SER A 102 -19.07 -19.58 1.83
CA SER A 102 -18.52 -20.33 2.96
C SER A 102 -17.87 -19.41 4.00
N LEU A 103 -17.82 -19.87 5.25
CA LEU A 103 -16.91 -19.34 6.27
C LEU A 103 -15.60 -20.13 6.17
N GLY A 104 -14.51 -19.44 5.87
CA GLY A 104 -13.26 -20.05 5.42
C GLY A 104 -13.32 -20.53 3.97
N TYR A 105 -12.25 -21.19 3.53
CA TYR A 105 -12.15 -21.79 2.21
C TYR A 105 -12.96 -23.09 2.10
N ASP A 106 -13.81 -23.17 1.08
CA ASP A 106 -14.51 -24.39 0.67
C ASP A 106 -14.35 -24.58 -0.85
N ALA A 107 -13.86 -25.74 -1.28
CA ALA A 107 -13.66 -26.06 -2.69
C ALA A 107 -14.98 -26.27 -3.46
N SER A 108 -16.09 -26.54 -2.77
CA SER A 108 -17.38 -26.89 -3.36
C SER A 108 -18.14 -25.67 -3.88
N ILE A 109 -18.01 -24.50 -3.23
CA ILE A 109 -18.59 -23.26 -3.76
C ILE A 109 -17.87 -22.75 -5.02
N LEU A 110 -16.65 -23.24 -5.29
CA LEU A 110 -15.87 -22.95 -6.50
C LEU A 110 -16.06 -24.05 -7.57
N GLN A 111 -17.20 -24.74 -7.56
CA GLN A 111 -17.54 -25.75 -8.57
C GLN A 111 -18.23 -25.13 -9.80
N TYR A 112 -17.58 -25.32 -10.95
CA TYR A 112 -17.98 -24.79 -12.26
C TYR A 112 -18.61 -25.87 -13.16
N ASN A 113 -19.32 -25.40 -14.19
CA ASN A 113 -20.10 -26.23 -15.11
C ASN A 113 -19.47 -26.31 -16.52
N LEU A 114 -18.74 -27.39 -16.79
CA LEU A 114 -17.99 -27.64 -18.06
C LEU A 114 -18.81 -27.70 -19.38
N ASN A 115 -20.13 -27.54 -19.36
CA ASN A 115 -21.03 -27.84 -20.49
C ASN A 115 -21.72 -26.57 -21.05
N VAL A 116 -20.99 -25.46 -21.17
CA VAL A 116 -21.51 -24.21 -21.75
C VAL A 116 -21.04 -24.04 -23.19
N ASP A 117 -21.96 -24.21 -24.15
CA ASP A 117 -21.80 -23.58 -25.48
C ASP A 117 -21.81 -22.06 -25.26
N SER A 118 -20.74 -21.36 -25.68
CA SER A 118 -20.48 -19.94 -25.35
C SER A 118 -21.69 -19.03 -25.49
N ARG A 119 -21.92 -18.22 -24.46
CA ARG A 119 -22.90 -17.12 -24.43
C ARG A 119 -22.29 -15.95 -23.66
N THR A 120 -22.77 -14.76 -24.01
CA THR A 120 -22.32 -13.46 -23.51
C THR A 120 -21.85 -13.47 -22.05
N GLU A 121 -20.56 -13.28 -21.90
CA GLU A 121 -19.81 -13.18 -20.67
C GLU A 121 -19.91 -11.75 -20.12
N ASP A 122 -21.03 -11.36 -19.49
CA ASP A 122 -21.27 -10.00 -18.97
C ASP A 122 -20.65 -9.79 -17.56
N GLY A 123 -19.41 -9.30 -17.53
CA GLY A 123 -18.59 -9.07 -16.34
C GLY A 123 -19.04 -7.90 -15.45
N TYR A 124 -19.68 -6.88 -16.02
CA TYR A 124 -20.27 -5.76 -15.30
C TYR A 124 -21.51 -6.19 -14.49
N SER A 125 -22.42 -6.93 -15.12
CA SER A 125 -23.53 -7.60 -14.43
C SER A 125 -23.02 -8.60 -13.40
N ALA A 126 -22.04 -9.44 -13.76
CA ALA A 126 -21.50 -10.42 -12.83
C ALA A 126 -20.87 -9.78 -11.57
N THR A 127 -20.15 -8.66 -11.75
CA THR A 127 -19.54 -7.91 -10.64
C THR A 127 -20.60 -7.32 -9.71
N THR A 128 -21.60 -6.61 -10.25
CA THR A 128 -22.66 -5.98 -9.45
C THR A 128 -23.55 -7.02 -8.76
N LYS A 129 -23.98 -8.06 -9.47
CA LYS A 129 -24.80 -9.14 -8.89
C LYS A 129 -24.06 -9.95 -7.84
N SER A 130 -22.75 -10.15 -7.98
CA SER A 130 -21.93 -10.81 -6.95
C SER A 130 -21.96 -10.01 -5.64
N ILE A 131 -21.80 -8.69 -5.73
CA ILE A 131 -21.88 -7.76 -4.59
C ILE A 131 -23.29 -7.78 -3.98
N ASP A 132 -24.33 -7.69 -4.79
CA ASP A 132 -25.71 -7.59 -4.32
C ASP A 132 -26.31 -8.90 -3.79
N ARG A 133 -25.74 -10.07 -4.13
CA ARG A 133 -26.26 -11.39 -3.72
C ARG A 133 -25.49 -12.06 -2.59
N VAL A 134 -24.58 -11.36 -1.92
CA VAL A 134 -23.95 -11.83 -0.67
C VAL A 134 -25.07 -12.09 0.36
N PRO A 135 -25.22 -13.32 0.90
CA PRO A 135 -26.22 -13.60 1.94
C PRO A 135 -25.89 -12.89 3.25
N ALA A 136 -26.89 -12.38 3.97
CA ALA A 136 -26.68 -11.78 5.30
C ALA A 136 -26.19 -12.78 6.37
N VAL A 137 -26.35 -14.09 6.12
CA VAL A 137 -25.87 -15.17 7.00
C VAL A 137 -25.04 -16.16 6.18
N ILE A 138 -23.76 -16.33 6.52
CA ILE A 138 -22.82 -17.25 5.84
C ILE A 138 -22.22 -18.20 6.87
N GLY A 139 -22.27 -19.52 6.61
CA GLY A 139 -21.74 -20.52 7.55
C GLY A 139 -22.43 -20.53 8.93
N GLY A 140 -23.64 -19.96 9.03
CA GLY A 140 -24.34 -19.73 10.30
C GLY A 140 -23.96 -18.44 11.05
N VAL A 141 -23.09 -17.62 10.47
CA VAL A 141 -22.66 -16.32 11.02
C VAL A 141 -23.44 -15.19 10.36
N ASP A 142 -24.20 -14.42 11.14
CA ASP A 142 -24.83 -13.18 10.70
C ASP A 142 -23.75 -12.10 10.51
N LEU A 143 -23.59 -11.61 9.28
CA LEU A 143 -22.53 -10.67 8.92
C LEU A 143 -22.69 -9.32 9.63
N ALA A 144 -23.92 -8.83 9.74
CA ALA A 144 -24.21 -7.51 10.31
C ALA A 144 -24.11 -7.51 11.85
N GLN A 145 -24.49 -8.60 12.51
CA GLN A 145 -24.39 -8.72 13.99
C GLN A 145 -23.01 -9.17 14.46
N THR A 146 -22.24 -9.91 13.65
CA THR A 146 -20.95 -10.47 14.09
C THR A 146 -19.79 -9.53 13.81
N CYS A 147 -19.72 -8.99 12.59
CA CYS A 147 -18.59 -8.18 12.14
C CYS A 147 -18.76 -6.72 12.58
N GLY A 148 -17.73 -6.14 13.18
CA GLY A 148 -17.62 -4.70 13.42
C GLY A 148 -16.88 -3.98 12.30
N PHE A 149 -15.93 -4.69 11.68
CA PHE A 149 -15.19 -4.26 10.51
C PHE A 149 -15.23 -5.36 9.44
N MET A 150 -15.35 -4.98 8.17
CA MET A 150 -15.27 -5.93 7.04
C MET A 150 -14.43 -5.36 5.91
N ALA A 151 -13.26 -5.96 5.72
CA ALA A 151 -12.44 -5.86 4.52
C ALA A 151 -13.15 -6.57 3.34
N LYS A 152 -13.11 -5.99 2.13
CA LYS A 152 -13.92 -6.46 1.00
C LYS A 152 -13.10 -6.50 -0.31
N ASN A 153 -13.04 -7.69 -0.90
CA ASN A 153 -12.32 -7.99 -2.13
C ASN A 153 -13.31 -8.53 -3.17
N MET A 154 -13.40 -7.88 -4.33
CA MET A 154 -14.18 -8.37 -5.48
C MET A 154 -13.21 -8.77 -6.57
N ILE A 155 -13.24 -10.04 -6.98
CA ILE A 155 -12.33 -10.62 -7.98
C ILE A 155 -13.14 -11.06 -9.19
N LEU A 156 -12.98 -10.39 -10.33
CA LEU A 156 -13.46 -10.89 -11.62
C LEU A 156 -12.38 -11.83 -12.22
N VAL A 157 -12.78 -12.98 -12.74
CA VAL A 157 -11.89 -13.96 -13.39
C VAL A 157 -12.48 -14.33 -14.74
N THR A 158 -11.77 -14.05 -15.84
CA THR A 158 -12.36 -13.97 -17.20
C THR A 158 -11.32 -14.24 -18.30
N ASP A 159 -11.72 -14.83 -19.44
CA ASP A 159 -10.92 -14.74 -20.68
C ASP A 159 -11.44 -13.68 -21.66
N GLU A 160 -12.74 -13.39 -21.64
CA GLU A 160 -13.34 -12.24 -22.30
C GLU A 160 -14.51 -11.64 -21.50
N ASP A 161 -14.73 -10.33 -21.68
CA ASP A 161 -15.93 -9.64 -21.21
C ASP A 161 -16.70 -9.16 -22.44
N ARG A 162 -18.00 -9.41 -22.46
CA ARG A 162 -18.90 -9.01 -23.55
C ARG A 162 -20.08 -8.29 -22.90
N ASP A 163 -20.00 -6.97 -22.83
CA ASP A 163 -20.95 -6.01 -22.25
C ASP A 163 -22.30 -5.89 -23.00
N ALA A 164 -22.77 -7.00 -23.58
CA ALA A 164 -23.71 -7.02 -24.69
C ALA A 164 -25.13 -7.54 -24.35
N ILE A 165 -25.46 -7.75 -23.07
CA ILE A 165 -26.81 -8.19 -22.63
C ILE A 165 -27.47 -7.23 -21.63
N THR A 166 -26.75 -6.68 -20.65
CA THR A 166 -27.39 -5.87 -19.59
C THR A 166 -27.22 -4.36 -19.76
N ASP A 167 -28.15 -3.58 -19.18
CA ASP A 167 -28.03 -2.11 -19.05
C ASP A 167 -27.05 -1.70 -17.91
N VAL A 168 -26.09 -2.55 -17.51
CA VAL A 168 -25.16 -2.26 -16.40
C VAL A 168 -23.89 -1.58 -16.93
N THR A 169 -23.83 -0.26 -16.80
CA THR A 169 -22.68 0.55 -17.25
C THR A 169 -21.48 0.50 -16.30
N LYS A 170 -20.30 0.81 -16.85
CA LYS A 170 -19.07 1.18 -16.13
C LYS A 170 -19.32 2.06 -14.91
N GLU A 171 -20.13 3.11 -15.06
CA GLU A 171 -20.46 4.05 -13.99
C GLU A 171 -21.27 3.41 -12.86
N GLN A 172 -22.19 2.48 -13.18
CA GLN A 172 -22.95 1.74 -12.18
C GLN A 172 -22.07 0.74 -11.42
N VAL A 173 -21.16 0.03 -12.11
CA VAL A 173 -20.16 -0.83 -11.45
C VAL A 173 -19.28 -0.01 -10.51
N ARG A 174 -18.76 1.14 -10.98
CA ARG A 174 -17.94 2.06 -10.18
C ARG A 174 -18.70 2.64 -8.98
N SER A 175 -19.96 3.07 -9.17
CA SER A 175 -20.82 3.56 -8.09
C SER A 175 -21.04 2.47 -7.05
N ARG A 176 -21.37 1.25 -7.49
CA ARG A 176 -21.65 0.13 -6.59
C ARG A 176 -20.42 -0.27 -5.78
N LEU A 177 -19.24 -0.35 -6.41
CA LEU A 177 -17.98 -0.62 -5.71
C LEU A 177 -17.66 0.45 -4.66
N ALA A 178 -17.89 1.74 -4.97
CA ALA A 178 -17.68 2.86 -4.05
C ALA A 178 -18.70 2.89 -2.89
N GLU A 179 -19.98 2.68 -3.17
CA GLU A 179 -21.07 2.57 -2.18
C GLU A 179 -20.82 1.44 -1.18
N THR A 180 -20.37 0.29 -1.68
CA THR A 180 -20.23 -0.95 -0.90
C THR A 180 -18.83 -1.13 -0.33
N GLY A 181 -17.83 -0.36 -0.80
CA GLY A 181 -16.46 -0.34 -0.30
C GLY A 181 -15.63 -1.57 -0.66
N TYR A 182 -15.81 -2.12 -1.87
CA TYR A 182 -15.00 -3.24 -2.38
C TYR A 182 -13.79 -2.75 -3.19
N ILE A 183 -12.62 -3.32 -2.90
CA ILE A 183 -11.43 -3.18 -3.76
C ILE A 183 -11.56 -4.19 -4.92
N TYR A 184 -11.60 -3.70 -6.17
CA TYR A 184 -11.91 -4.50 -7.36
C TYR A 184 -10.65 -5.02 -8.06
N ASN A 185 -10.56 -6.31 -8.33
CA ASN A 185 -9.38 -6.95 -8.91
C ASN A 185 -9.81 -7.82 -10.09
N ILE A 186 -8.99 -7.89 -11.14
CA ILE A 186 -9.31 -8.68 -12.35
C ILE A 186 -8.18 -9.65 -12.63
N ILE A 187 -8.52 -10.91 -12.88
CA ILE A 187 -7.60 -11.98 -13.22
C ILE A 187 -7.99 -12.49 -14.62
N VAL A 188 -7.20 -12.15 -15.63
CA VAL A 188 -7.58 -12.24 -17.05
C VAL A 188 -6.70 -13.20 -17.85
N ASN A 189 -7.31 -14.03 -18.69
CA ASN A 189 -6.64 -14.88 -19.68
C ASN A 189 -6.53 -14.18 -21.04
N VAL A 190 -5.57 -13.26 -21.12
CA VAL A 190 -5.25 -12.40 -22.26
C VAL A 190 -4.73 -13.10 -23.54
N PHE A 191 -4.87 -14.42 -23.68
CA PHE A 191 -4.35 -15.21 -24.81
C PHE A 191 -5.38 -16.19 -25.41
N ILE A 192 -6.58 -15.71 -25.75
CA ILE A 192 -7.48 -16.44 -26.66
C ILE A 192 -6.89 -16.38 -28.07
N ASN A 193 -6.32 -17.49 -28.53
CA ASN A 193 -5.59 -17.55 -29.82
C ASN A 193 -6.56 -17.77 -31.00
N SER A 194 -7.33 -16.73 -31.35
CA SER A 194 -8.21 -16.72 -32.51
C SER A 194 -8.23 -15.37 -33.23
N ASP A 195 -8.37 -15.37 -34.55
CA ASP A 195 -8.51 -14.15 -35.38
C ASP A 195 -9.84 -13.38 -35.15
N TRP A 196 -10.61 -13.76 -34.13
CA TRP A 196 -11.99 -13.33 -33.87
C TRP A 196 -12.17 -12.76 -32.46
N SER A 197 -11.17 -12.90 -31.58
CA SER A 197 -11.20 -12.51 -30.18
C SER A 197 -10.17 -11.41 -29.91
N ASP A 198 -10.53 -10.17 -30.28
CA ASP A 198 -10.05 -9.02 -29.49
C ASP A 198 -10.45 -9.28 -28.03
N ASN A 199 -9.53 -9.13 -27.08
CA ASN A 199 -9.86 -9.25 -25.67
C ASN A 199 -10.56 -7.96 -25.20
N ILE A 200 -11.90 -7.95 -25.30
CA ILE A 200 -12.77 -6.77 -25.18
C ILE A 200 -12.63 -6.00 -23.84
N ILE A 201 -12.09 -6.64 -22.79
CA ILE A 201 -11.55 -6.01 -21.56
C ILE A 201 -10.54 -4.87 -21.85
N GLY A 202 -10.00 -4.81 -23.07
CA GLY A 202 -9.25 -3.67 -23.60
C GLY A 202 -7.74 -3.84 -23.50
N MET A 203 -7.24 -5.07 -23.62
CA MET A 203 -5.85 -5.45 -23.30
C MET A 203 -5.06 -6.03 -24.49
N ARG A 204 -5.05 -5.35 -25.64
CA ARG A 204 -4.22 -5.77 -26.78
C ARG A 204 -2.74 -5.87 -26.43
N TYR A 205 -2.08 -6.91 -26.93
CA TYR A 205 -0.63 -7.02 -26.95
C TYR A 205 -0.06 -6.33 -28.19
N ASN A 206 0.71 -5.25 -28.02
CA ASN A 206 1.54 -4.75 -29.12
C ASN A 206 2.83 -5.59 -29.21
N TYR A 207 2.79 -6.66 -30.01
CA TYR A 207 3.94 -7.53 -30.29
C TYR A 207 5.09 -6.79 -31.02
N ASN A 208 4.87 -5.58 -31.54
CA ASN A 208 5.91 -4.83 -32.22
C ASN A 208 6.92 -4.23 -31.23
N THR A 209 7.97 -5.00 -30.93
CA THR A 209 9.11 -4.55 -30.11
C THR A 209 9.90 -3.37 -30.69
N THR A 210 9.57 -2.85 -31.88
CA THR A 210 10.18 -1.63 -32.45
C THR A 210 9.43 -0.34 -32.11
N ASP A 211 8.16 -0.38 -31.68
CA ASP A 211 7.44 0.81 -31.20
C ASP A 211 7.93 1.27 -29.83
N TYR A 212 8.58 0.38 -29.08
CA TYR A 212 9.26 0.68 -27.84
C TYR A 212 10.76 0.83 -28.08
N THR A 213 11.28 2.06 -28.04
CA THR A 213 12.70 2.25 -27.69
C THR A 213 12.92 1.62 -26.32
N ARG A 214 13.59 0.46 -26.29
CA ARG A 214 14.08 -0.15 -25.05
C ARG A 214 14.78 0.94 -24.24
N LEU A 215 14.31 1.20 -23.02
CA LEU A 215 15.08 2.00 -22.07
C LEU A 215 16.46 1.36 -21.99
N ALA A 216 17.50 2.14 -22.29
CA ALA A 216 18.85 1.64 -22.27
C ALA A 216 19.14 1.07 -20.87
N THR A 217 19.55 -0.20 -20.80
CA THR A 217 20.18 -0.74 -19.60
C THR A 217 21.30 0.23 -19.22
N PRO A 218 21.30 0.83 -18.01
CA PRO A 218 22.30 1.83 -17.67
C PRO A 218 23.69 1.27 -17.93
N GLU A 219 24.48 1.94 -18.77
CA GLU A 219 25.89 1.59 -18.89
C GLU A 219 26.50 1.73 -17.51
N MET A 220 27.00 0.63 -16.94
CA MET A 220 27.74 0.69 -15.69
C MET A 220 29.03 1.47 -15.96
N VAL A 221 28.98 2.77 -15.68
CA VAL A 221 30.13 3.66 -15.74
C VAL A 221 31.13 3.17 -14.71
N PHE A 222 32.06 2.34 -15.15
CA PHE A 222 33.24 1.95 -14.38
C PHE A 222 34.06 3.21 -14.11
N VAL A 223 33.80 3.85 -12.98
CA VAL A 223 34.63 4.93 -12.44
C VAL A 223 36.02 4.33 -12.18
N PRO A 224 37.06 4.72 -12.93
CA PRO A 224 38.40 4.21 -12.69
C PRO A 224 38.88 4.81 -11.36
N THR A 225 39.17 3.96 -10.37
CA THR A 225 39.67 4.43 -9.08
C THR A 225 41.00 5.14 -9.27
N SER A 226 41.02 6.44 -8.96
CA SER A 226 42.21 7.29 -9.08
C SER A 226 43.34 6.73 -8.23
N GLY A 227 44.49 6.48 -8.85
CA GLY A 227 45.58 5.70 -8.26
C GLY A 227 46.15 6.29 -6.97
N GLY A 228 46.38 5.43 -5.98
CA GLY A 228 47.20 5.74 -4.81
C GLY A 228 48.68 5.72 -5.18
N ASP A 229 49.36 6.85 -5.03
CA ASP A 229 50.79 6.98 -5.24
C ASP A 229 51.58 6.16 -4.21
N THR A 230 52.39 5.21 -4.68
CA THR A 230 53.41 4.53 -3.86
C THR A 230 54.69 4.34 -4.65
N THR A 231 55.73 5.08 -4.28
CA THR A 231 57.06 5.04 -4.90
C THR A 231 57.82 3.75 -4.56
N GLY A 232 58.29 3.02 -5.58
CA GLY A 232 59.15 1.84 -5.40
C GLY A 232 60.12 1.64 -6.58
N ASP A 233 61.42 1.79 -6.33
CA ASP A 233 62.50 1.66 -7.33
C ASP A 233 63.02 0.21 -7.42
N THR A 234 63.24 -0.32 -8.63
CA THR A 234 64.38 -1.23 -8.95
C THR A 234 64.53 -1.54 -10.47
N THR A 235 65.38 -0.76 -11.15
CA THR A 235 66.34 -1.17 -12.21
C THR A 235 66.10 -2.39 -13.16
N SER A 236 65.92 -2.10 -14.47
CA SER A 236 66.62 -2.70 -15.67
C SER A 236 66.51 -4.21 -16.04
N PRO A 237 66.87 -4.68 -17.28
CA PRO A 237 67.10 -4.03 -18.60
C PRO A 237 66.28 -4.65 -19.80
N PRO A 238 66.33 -4.09 -21.04
CA PRO A 238 65.57 -4.54 -22.25
C PRO A 238 66.36 -5.46 -23.22
N PRO A 239 65.73 -6.06 -24.27
CA PRO A 239 65.80 -5.53 -25.67
C PRO A 239 64.56 -5.92 -26.57
N PRO A 240 64.56 -5.87 -27.93
CA PRO A 240 64.46 -4.66 -28.76
C PRO A 240 63.53 -4.71 -30.02
N ASP A 241 63.41 -3.55 -30.70
CA ASP A 241 63.17 -3.34 -32.15
C ASP A 241 61.76 -3.60 -32.78
N GLY A 242 61.45 -2.92 -33.89
CA GLY A 242 60.20 -3.05 -34.66
C GLY A 242 59.66 -1.80 -35.39
N SER A 243 60.36 -1.25 -36.38
CA SER A 243 59.97 -0.02 -37.11
C SER A 243 59.07 -0.20 -38.36
N TYR A 244 58.10 0.70 -38.62
CA TYR A 244 57.73 1.15 -40.00
C TYR A 244 56.84 2.42 -40.06
N VAL A 245 56.91 3.21 -41.15
CA VAL A 245 56.15 4.47 -41.41
C VAL A 245 56.14 4.83 -42.92
N PRO A 246 55.30 5.76 -43.43
CA PRO A 246 53.86 5.71 -43.72
C PRO A 246 53.57 5.20 -45.17
N PRO A 247 53.30 5.96 -46.29
CA PRO A 247 52.93 7.37 -46.56
C PRO A 247 51.67 7.60 -47.47
N SER A 248 51.31 8.89 -47.71
CA SER A 248 50.56 9.47 -48.88
C SER A 248 49.07 9.10 -49.14
N ASP A 249 48.19 9.96 -49.68
CA ASP A 249 48.06 11.45 -49.86
C ASP A 249 46.63 11.76 -50.40
N GLY A 250 46.09 12.99 -50.55
CA GLY A 250 46.56 14.34 -50.17
C GLY A 250 45.89 15.50 -50.96
N GLY A 251 45.13 16.40 -50.31
CA GLY A 251 44.56 17.65 -50.89
C GLY A 251 43.17 17.56 -51.56
N MET A 252 42.42 18.63 -51.87
CA MET A 252 42.56 20.11 -51.73
C MET A 252 41.13 20.77 -51.81
N THR A 253 40.60 21.48 -50.81
CA THR A 253 40.60 22.96 -50.51
C THR A 253 39.56 23.90 -51.19
N PHE A 254 38.82 24.67 -50.35
CA PHE A 254 38.05 25.94 -50.58
C PHE A 254 36.74 25.93 -51.43
N PRO A 255 35.83 26.95 -51.33
CA PRO A 255 35.86 28.20 -50.52
C PRO A 255 34.60 28.49 -49.60
N PRO A 256 34.65 29.53 -48.74
CA PRO A 256 33.50 30.13 -48.00
C PRO A 256 32.99 31.45 -48.66
N PRO A 257 32.06 32.26 -48.08
CA PRO A 257 31.24 32.12 -46.87
C PRO A 257 29.74 31.90 -47.24
N PRO A 258 28.67 32.71 -46.94
CA PRO A 258 28.54 34.06 -46.37
C PRO A 258 28.02 34.10 -44.89
N ASP A 259 27.61 35.28 -44.41
CA ASP A 259 26.79 35.55 -43.20
C ASP A 259 25.31 35.75 -43.60
N GLY A 260 24.37 35.55 -42.67
CA GLY A 260 22.93 35.63 -42.91
C GLY A 260 22.07 35.45 -41.65
N SER A 261 21.85 36.53 -40.91
CA SER A 261 21.02 36.56 -39.69
C SER A 261 19.57 36.11 -39.93
N TYR A 262 19.03 35.23 -39.07
CA TYR A 262 17.60 34.94 -38.99
C TYR A 262 17.09 35.01 -37.55
N VAL A 263 15.94 35.65 -37.35
CA VAL A 263 15.29 35.81 -36.04
C VAL A 263 14.10 34.85 -35.97
N PRO A 264 14.01 33.96 -34.97
CA PRO A 264 12.83 33.10 -34.81
C PRO A 264 11.62 33.91 -34.33
N PRO A 265 10.41 33.67 -34.86
CA PRO A 265 9.17 34.21 -34.29
C PRO A 265 8.80 33.46 -32.99
N PRO A 266 8.04 34.09 -32.07
CA PRO A 266 7.55 33.45 -30.85
C PRO A 266 6.31 32.57 -31.10
N ASP A 267 6.22 31.48 -30.33
CA ASP A 267 5.09 30.56 -30.12
C ASP A 267 4.44 29.86 -31.33
N GLY A 268 4.08 28.58 -31.13
CA GLY A 268 3.52 27.76 -32.22
C GLY A 268 3.16 26.30 -31.91
N THR A 269 2.95 25.93 -30.63
CA THR A 269 2.28 24.68 -30.18
C THR A 269 2.64 23.36 -30.89
N THR A 270 3.50 22.55 -30.28
CA THR A 270 3.48 21.09 -30.46
C THR A 270 3.17 20.41 -29.12
N SER A 271 2.15 19.56 -29.09
CA SER A 271 1.73 18.81 -27.91
C SER A 271 2.67 17.65 -27.62
N GLY A 272 3.75 17.92 -26.87
CA GLY A 272 4.63 16.88 -26.36
C GLY A 272 4.07 16.22 -25.10
N PHE A 273 3.77 14.93 -25.16
CA PHE A 273 3.69 14.11 -23.95
C PHE A 273 5.10 14.01 -23.34
N PRO A 274 5.27 14.12 -22.00
CA PRO A 274 6.58 13.96 -21.36
C PRO A 274 7.15 12.57 -21.60
N ALA A 275 8.44 12.49 -21.95
CA ALA A 275 9.10 11.22 -22.21
C ALA A 275 9.53 10.52 -20.90
N GLY A 276 9.06 9.29 -20.71
CA GLY A 276 9.71 8.27 -19.89
C GLY A 276 9.85 8.55 -18.40
N PHE A 277 8.78 8.34 -17.63
CA PHE A 277 8.93 7.98 -16.21
C PHE A 277 9.57 6.58 -16.11
N PRO A 278 10.69 6.40 -15.39
CA PRO A 278 11.23 5.07 -15.10
C PRO A 278 10.34 4.40 -14.04
N GLY A 279 9.47 3.48 -14.48
CA GLY A 279 8.50 2.84 -13.59
C GLY A 279 9.15 2.15 -12.38
N PHE A 280 8.78 2.59 -11.17
CA PHE A 280 9.36 2.11 -9.92
C PHE A 280 9.10 0.62 -9.72
N ARG A 281 10.04 -0.09 -9.10
CA ARG A 281 9.99 -1.55 -8.86
C ARG A 281 9.98 -1.86 -7.36
N ARG A 282 8.96 -2.54 -6.85
CA ARG A 282 8.84 -2.94 -5.43
C ARG A 282 8.83 -4.46 -5.29
N LYS A 283 9.87 -5.03 -4.67
CA LYS A 283 9.93 -6.44 -4.28
C LYS A 283 8.80 -6.75 -3.29
N LEU A 284 8.07 -7.84 -3.50
CA LEU A 284 7.10 -8.36 -2.53
C LEU A 284 7.84 -9.10 -1.41
N GLN A 285 7.49 -8.82 -0.15
CA GLN A 285 8.10 -9.50 1.00
C GLN A 285 7.71 -10.97 1.08
N THR A 286 6.43 -11.24 0.87
CA THR A 286 5.85 -12.59 0.82
C THR A 286 6.28 -13.39 -0.41
N ALA A 287 6.93 -12.74 -1.38
CA ALA A 287 7.21 -13.27 -2.70
C ALA A 287 8.53 -12.73 -3.28
N PRO A 288 9.69 -13.17 -2.79
CA PRO A 288 10.98 -12.60 -3.17
C PRO A 288 11.36 -12.76 -4.65
N SER A 289 10.64 -13.57 -5.44
CA SER A 289 10.81 -13.67 -6.90
C SER A 289 9.94 -12.71 -7.71
N MET A 290 9.04 -11.96 -7.07
CA MET A 290 8.03 -11.11 -7.72
C MET A 290 8.07 -9.65 -7.24
N TYR A 291 7.82 -8.75 -8.18
CA TYR A 291 7.96 -7.31 -8.02
C TYR A 291 6.76 -6.61 -8.68
N PHE A 292 6.22 -5.58 -8.03
CA PHE A 292 5.28 -4.66 -8.68
C PHE A 292 6.05 -3.63 -9.53
N LYS A 293 5.49 -3.25 -10.69
CA LYS A 293 5.89 -2.03 -11.41
C LYS A 293 4.79 -0.96 -11.29
N PHE A 294 5.21 0.25 -11.01
CA PHE A 294 4.36 1.42 -10.83
C PHE A 294 4.56 2.37 -12.02
N TRP A 295 3.50 2.63 -12.79
CA TRP A 295 3.50 3.70 -13.81
C TRP A 295 3.02 5.04 -13.22
N THR A 296 2.21 4.98 -12.17
CA THR A 296 1.79 6.08 -11.29
C THR A 296 2.22 5.75 -9.85
N PRO A 297 2.49 6.74 -8.97
CA PRO A 297 3.06 6.46 -7.65
C PRO A 297 2.19 5.55 -6.75
N ASP A 298 0.87 5.73 -6.83
CA ASP A 298 -0.08 5.21 -5.83
C ASP A 298 -0.71 3.83 -6.18
N VAL A 299 -0.49 3.27 -7.38
CA VAL A 299 -1.15 2.01 -7.82
C VAL A 299 -0.16 1.03 -8.51
N PRO A 300 -0.12 -0.26 -8.11
CA PRO A 300 0.73 -1.28 -8.73
C PRO A 300 0.13 -1.77 -10.06
N ASN A 301 0.42 -1.04 -11.13
CA ASN A 301 -0.17 -1.26 -12.46
C ASN A 301 0.40 -2.49 -13.20
N GLU A 302 1.50 -3.08 -12.72
CA GLU A 302 2.03 -4.37 -13.18
C GLU A 302 2.53 -5.23 -12.01
N LEU A 303 2.47 -6.55 -12.16
CA LEU A 303 3.16 -7.52 -11.31
C LEU A 303 3.99 -8.46 -12.20
N PHE A 304 5.30 -8.50 -11.96
CA PHE A 304 6.26 -9.27 -12.77
C PHE A 304 7.16 -10.14 -11.91
N ALA A 305 7.54 -11.31 -12.43
CA ALA A 305 8.62 -12.11 -11.88
C ALA A 305 9.96 -11.66 -12.48
N VAL A 306 11.05 -11.81 -11.73
CA VAL A 306 12.43 -11.52 -12.19
C VAL A 306 13.39 -12.63 -11.81
N LYS A 307 14.44 -12.77 -12.62
CA LYS A 307 15.49 -13.76 -12.40
C LYS A 307 16.64 -13.15 -11.61
N GLU A 308 16.64 -13.41 -10.31
CA GLU A 308 17.78 -13.12 -9.43
C GLU A 308 18.88 -14.17 -9.63
N ASP A 309 20.15 -13.75 -9.62
CA ASP A 309 21.28 -14.68 -9.53
C ASP A 309 21.61 -15.06 -8.08
N SER A 310 22.69 -15.84 -7.90
CA SER A 310 23.19 -16.24 -6.59
C SER A 310 23.70 -15.10 -5.69
N THR A 311 23.69 -13.85 -6.17
CA THR A 311 24.00 -12.64 -5.38
C THR A 311 22.75 -11.81 -5.07
N GLY A 312 21.57 -12.18 -5.59
CA GLY A 312 20.35 -11.40 -5.49
C GLY A 312 20.23 -10.29 -6.54
N ALA A 313 21.16 -10.20 -7.49
CA ALA A 313 21.13 -9.19 -8.55
C ALA A 313 20.11 -9.56 -9.65
N LEU A 314 19.39 -8.54 -10.15
CA LEU A 314 18.41 -8.70 -11.23
C LEU A 314 19.14 -8.95 -12.57
N THR A 315 19.16 -10.20 -13.05
CA THR A 315 19.88 -10.56 -14.28
C THR A 315 19.09 -10.34 -15.57
N SER A 316 17.76 -10.44 -15.49
CA SER A 316 16.86 -10.29 -16.64
C SER A 316 15.42 -10.13 -16.17
N ASP A 317 14.70 -9.21 -16.82
CA ASP A 317 13.24 -9.29 -16.93
C ASP A 317 12.91 -10.43 -17.89
N TYR A 318 11.91 -11.26 -17.58
CA TYR A 318 11.46 -12.30 -18.51
C TYR A 318 10.71 -11.66 -19.70
N VAL A 319 10.96 -12.15 -20.91
CA VAL A 319 10.35 -11.66 -22.16
C VAL A 319 9.89 -12.84 -23.00
N GLU A 320 8.61 -12.88 -23.36
CA GLU A 320 8.09 -13.92 -24.26
C GLU A 320 8.55 -13.66 -25.71
N ILE A 321 9.11 -14.69 -26.37
CA ILE A 321 9.53 -14.66 -27.77
C ILE A 321 8.82 -15.81 -28.50
N GLU A 322 8.19 -15.51 -29.64
CA GLU A 322 7.59 -16.51 -30.50
C GLU A 322 8.67 -17.26 -31.30
N ASP A 323 8.89 -18.54 -30.98
CA ASP A 323 9.69 -19.44 -31.82
C ASP A 323 8.80 -20.09 -32.91
N PRO A 324 9.24 -20.14 -34.19
CA PRO A 324 8.46 -20.71 -35.29
C PRO A 324 8.01 -22.18 -35.12
N GLY A 325 8.55 -22.91 -34.14
CA GLY A 325 8.12 -24.26 -33.77
C GLY A 325 6.78 -24.35 -33.01
N ARG A 326 6.12 -23.22 -32.69
CA ARG A 326 4.93 -23.12 -31.80
C ARG A 326 5.19 -23.58 -30.35
N ILE A 327 6.45 -23.57 -29.92
CA ILE A 327 6.84 -23.89 -28.53
C ILE A 327 7.05 -22.57 -27.78
N TYR A 328 6.06 -22.16 -26.98
CA TYR A 328 6.12 -20.95 -26.16
C TYR A 328 7.01 -21.16 -24.92
N THR A 329 8.33 -21.06 -25.11
CA THR A 329 9.30 -20.95 -24.03
C THR A 329 9.18 -19.61 -23.29
N GLU A 330 9.48 -19.65 -22.00
CA GLU A 330 9.48 -18.51 -21.06
C GLU A 330 8.09 -17.92 -20.77
N VAL A 331 8.03 -16.89 -19.90
CA VAL A 331 6.79 -16.34 -19.31
C VAL A 331 6.96 -14.84 -19.19
N MET A 332 6.19 -14.05 -19.93
CA MET A 332 5.66 -12.72 -19.53
C MET A 332 5.32 -11.85 -20.74
N THR A 333 4.14 -11.23 -20.68
CA THR A 333 3.75 -9.95 -21.29
C THR A 333 2.56 -9.43 -20.43
N ASN A 334 2.45 -8.17 -19.97
CA ASN A 334 2.66 -6.85 -20.57
C ASN A 334 1.62 -6.45 -21.63
N GLY A 335 0.34 -6.32 -21.21
CA GLY A 335 -0.77 -5.95 -22.10
C GLY A 335 -1.04 -4.44 -22.07
N HIS A 336 -0.64 -3.73 -23.12
CA HIS A 336 -0.95 -2.32 -23.35
C HIS A 336 -2.01 -2.16 -24.45
N GLY A 337 -3.27 -2.36 -24.09
CA GLY A 337 -4.36 -2.11 -25.03
C GLY A 337 -4.71 -0.63 -25.14
N LEU A 338 -5.17 -0.23 -26.34
CA LEU A 338 -5.57 1.15 -26.64
C LEU A 338 -6.92 1.55 -25.99
N THR A 339 -7.54 0.64 -25.23
CA THR A 339 -8.87 0.78 -24.62
C THR A 339 -8.88 0.34 -23.15
N ILE A 340 -7.77 0.53 -22.43
CA ILE A 340 -7.68 0.34 -20.95
C ILE A 340 -8.71 1.18 -20.17
N GLN A 341 -9.30 2.20 -20.80
CA GLN A 341 -10.26 3.16 -20.23
C GLN A 341 -11.36 2.51 -19.38
N ASP A 342 -11.97 1.41 -19.81
CA ASP A 342 -13.24 0.97 -19.23
C ASP A 342 -13.13 0.14 -17.95
N TYR A 343 -12.10 -0.72 -17.85
CA TYR A 343 -11.79 -1.41 -16.60
C TYR A 343 -10.70 -0.74 -15.78
N GLY A 344 -9.70 -0.11 -16.42
CA GLY A 344 -8.59 0.55 -15.74
C GLY A 344 -9.05 1.64 -14.78
N GLU A 345 -9.96 2.52 -15.23
CA GLU A 345 -10.52 3.58 -14.37
C GLU A 345 -11.24 3.01 -13.13
N ILE A 346 -12.00 1.92 -13.25
CA ILE A 346 -12.70 1.31 -12.10
C ILE A 346 -11.68 0.78 -11.07
N ILE A 347 -10.60 0.18 -11.57
CA ILE A 347 -9.57 -0.45 -10.75
C ILE A 347 -8.71 0.60 -10.05
N GLU A 348 -8.29 1.65 -10.76
CA GLU A 348 -7.59 2.81 -10.18
C GLU A 348 -8.46 3.48 -9.08
N ASN A 349 -9.74 3.74 -9.36
CA ASN A 349 -10.67 4.33 -8.38
C ASN A 349 -10.92 3.46 -7.14
N THR A 350 -10.57 2.17 -7.17
CA THR A 350 -10.75 1.24 -6.03
C THR A 350 -9.44 0.72 -5.44
N GLN A 351 -8.28 1.23 -5.88
CA GLN A 351 -6.94 0.74 -5.50
C GLN A 351 -6.75 -0.77 -5.78
N GLY A 352 -7.29 -1.20 -6.92
CA GLY A 352 -7.23 -2.57 -7.41
C GLY A 352 -5.98 -2.90 -8.23
N ALA A 353 -5.99 -4.08 -8.85
CA ALA A 353 -4.99 -4.49 -9.82
C ALA A 353 -5.55 -5.48 -10.86
N ILE A 354 -4.90 -5.53 -12.03
CA ILE A 354 -5.14 -6.51 -13.11
C ILE A 354 -3.99 -7.52 -13.13
N PHE A 355 -4.31 -8.81 -13.33
CA PHE A 355 -3.35 -9.90 -13.31
C PHE A 355 -3.53 -10.85 -14.50
N SER A 356 -2.44 -11.27 -15.16
CA SER A 356 -2.48 -12.27 -16.23
C SER A 356 -2.41 -13.69 -15.66
N ILE A 357 -3.45 -14.51 -15.89
CA ILE A 357 -3.52 -15.88 -15.34
C ILE A 357 -2.60 -16.88 -16.05
N ARG A 358 -2.07 -16.54 -17.24
CA ARG A 358 -1.11 -17.40 -17.96
C ARG A 358 0.24 -17.53 -17.24
N THR A 359 0.62 -16.51 -16.46
CA THR A 359 1.74 -16.57 -15.49
C THR A 359 1.47 -17.61 -14.40
N LEU A 360 0.20 -17.77 -14.00
CA LEU A 360 -0.22 -18.61 -12.89
C LEU A 360 -0.38 -20.08 -13.29
N ARG A 361 -0.88 -20.36 -14.52
CA ARG A 361 -0.97 -21.72 -15.10
C ARG A 361 0.36 -22.49 -15.04
N LYS A 362 1.53 -21.84 -15.20
CA LYS A 362 2.84 -22.54 -15.16
C LYS A 362 3.23 -23.02 -13.76
N GLY A 363 2.69 -22.42 -12.69
CA GLY A 363 2.82 -22.92 -11.32
C GLY A 363 2.02 -24.21 -11.03
N TYR A 364 0.98 -24.50 -11.83
CA TYR A 364 0.14 -25.70 -11.71
C TYR A 364 0.66 -26.90 -12.51
N ALA A 365 1.35 -26.65 -13.64
CA ALA A 365 1.80 -27.68 -14.59
C ALA A 365 3.00 -28.54 -14.12
N GLY A 366 3.24 -28.68 -12.82
CA GLY A 366 4.32 -29.52 -12.25
C GLY A 366 5.74 -29.01 -12.47
N GLY A 367 5.93 -27.80 -13.02
CA GLY A 367 7.24 -27.23 -13.38
C GLY A 367 8.13 -26.76 -12.22
N GLY A 368 7.82 -27.12 -10.97
CA GLY A 368 8.56 -26.70 -9.77
C GLY A 368 8.40 -25.23 -9.37
N GLN A 369 7.56 -24.46 -10.07
CA GLN A 369 7.36 -23.01 -9.86
C GLN A 369 6.20 -22.69 -8.91
N GLU A 370 5.95 -23.55 -7.92
CA GLU A 370 4.90 -23.40 -6.90
C GLU A 370 4.94 -22.03 -6.22
N GLN A 371 6.15 -21.56 -5.93
CA GLN A 371 6.45 -20.25 -5.34
C GLN A 371 5.80 -19.08 -6.09
N ILE A 372 5.62 -19.15 -7.41
CA ILE A 372 5.00 -18.06 -8.21
C ILE A 372 3.49 -17.98 -7.95
N SER A 373 2.82 -19.10 -7.72
CA SER A 373 1.39 -19.11 -7.37
C SER A 373 1.15 -18.63 -5.95
N ASP A 374 2.00 -19.03 -5.01
CA ASP A 374 1.85 -18.65 -3.60
C ASP A 374 2.19 -17.17 -3.45
N ALA A 375 3.19 -16.70 -4.20
CA ALA A 375 3.52 -15.29 -4.39
C ALA A 375 2.37 -14.47 -4.97
N PHE A 376 1.62 -15.01 -5.94
CA PHE A 376 0.47 -14.32 -6.52
C PHE A 376 -0.68 -14.15 -5.53
N ALA A 377 -1.03 -15.23 -4.81
CA ALA A 377 -2.04 -15.14 -3.75
C ALA A 377 -1.59 -14.20 -2.62
N ALA A 378 -0.28 -14.13 -2.34
CA ALA A 378 0.26 -13.17 -1.40
C ALA A 378 0.25 -11.73 -1.92
N ALA A 379 0.53 -11.48 -3.21
CA ALA A 379 0.38 -10.16 -3.83
C ALA A 379 -1.06 -9.62 -3.70
N LEU A 380 -2.07 -10.48 -3.93
CA LEU A 380 -3.50 -10.17 -3.74
C LEU A 380 -3.88 -9.82 -2.28
N VAL A 381 -3.03 -10.17 -1.29
CA VAL A 381 -3.21 -9.83 0.12
C VAL A 381 -2.33 -8.64 0.54
N ASP A 382 -1.08 -8.56 0.07
CA ASP A 382 -0.10 -7.51 0.39
C ASP A 382 -0.51 -6.13 -0.16
N ILE A 383 -1.22 -6.09 -1.30
CA ILE A 383 -1.91 -4.86 -1.77
C ILE A 383 -2.90 -4.37 -0.70
N LYS A 384 -3.53 -5.29 0.04
CA LYS A 384 -4.80 -5.05 0.72
C LYS A 384 -4.73 -4.91 2.24
N VAL A 385 -3.70 -5.42 2.92
CA VAL A 385 -3.63 -5.29 4.40
C VAL A 385 -3.59 -3.83 4.84
N CYS A 386 -2.84 -2.98 4.14
CA CYS A 386 -2.71 -1.55 4.49
C CYS A 386 -3.98 -0.75 4.18
N GLU A 387 -4.54 -0.94 2.99
CA GLU A 387 -5.59 -0.06 2.46
C GLU A 387 -6.98 -0.47 2.96
N MET A 388 -7.29 -1.77 2.99
CA MET A 388 -8.58 -2.24 3.53
C MET A 388 -8.76 -1.83 4.99
N THR A 389 -7.72 -1.96 5.82
CA THR A 389 -7.79 -1.67 7.25
C THR A 389 -7.93 -0.18 7.57
N ARG A 390 -7.71 0.71 6.58
CA ARG A 390 -7.30 2.09 6.77
C ARG A 390 -6.10 2.15 7.70
N CYS A 391 -4.88 1.98 7.15
CA CYS A 391 -3.70 2.44 7.85
C CYS A 391 -3.95 3.89 8.29
N ARG A 392 -4.02 4.13 9.60
CA ARG A 392 -3.91 5.48 10.13
C ARG A 392 -2.64 6.08 9.54
N THR A 393 -2.72 7.35 9.12
CA THR A 393 -1.50 8.12 8.86
C THR A 393 -0.60 7.98 10.08
N PRO A 394 0.67 7.57 9.93
CA PRO A 394 1.51 7.34 11.08
C PRO A 394 1.76 8.65 11.81
N GLU A 395 1.69 8.56 13.12
CA GLU A 395 1.74 9.71 14.00
C GLU A 395 2.33 9.33 15.36
N ILE A 396 2.82 10.35 16.04
CA ILE A 396 3.05 10.32 17.49
C ILE A 396 2.17 11.38 18.14
N ALA A 397 1.49 11.02 19.22
CA ALA A 397 0.53 11.88 19.90
C ALA A 397 0.64 11.75 21.43
N ALA A 398 0.32 12.86 22.11
CA ALA A 398 0.04 12.92 23.55
C ALA A 398 1.11 12.24 24.44
N ASP A 399 0.78 11.22 25.25
CA ASP A 399 1.73 10.57 26.17
C ASP A 399 2.53 9.38 25.57
N PRO A 400 3.58 9.69 24.81
CA PRO A 400 3.72 9.32 23.39
C PRO A 400 3.11 7.95 22.99
N HIS A 401 1.87 7.99 22.51
CA HIS A 401 1.30 6.97 21.63
C HIS A 401 1.94 7.06 20.25
N ILE A 402 2.53 5.98 19.75
CA ILE A 402 3.19 5.90 18.44
C ILE A 402 2.41 4.93 17.55
N ILE A 403 2.09 5.38 16.34
CA ILE A 403 1.37 4.61 15.32
C ILE A 403 2.26 4.46 14.09
N THR A 404 2.63 3.21 13.79
CA THR A 404 3.53 2.88 12.67
C THR A 404 2.83 3.00 11.31
N TRP A 405 3.61 2.97 10.23
CA TRP A 405 3.09 2.92 8.84
C TRP A 405 2.14 1.75 8.55
N LYS A 406 2.09 0.72 9.40
CA LYS A 406 1.17 -0.44 9.29
C LYS A 406 0.06 -0.45 10.34
N ASN A 407 -0.16 0.66 11.04
CA ASN A 407 -1.16 0.76 12.11
C ASN A 407 -0.88 -0.23 13.27
N GLU A 408 0.39 -0.50 13.57
CA GLU A 408 0.78 -1.01 14.88
C GLU A 408 0.81 0.18 15.85
N HIS A 409 0.28 -0.01 17.06
CA HIS A 409 0.22 1.01 18.10
C HIS A 409 1.05 0.57 19.29
N TYR A 410 1.99 1.39 19.73
CA TYR A 410 2.79 1.15 20.92
C TYR A 410 3.12 2.44 21.67
N GLU A 411 3.54 2.30 22.92
CA GLU A 411 3.81 3.39 23.87
C GLU A 411 5.31 3.35 24.22
N PHE A 412 6.03 4.49 24.20
CA PHE A 412 7.45 4.56 24.62
C PHE A 412 7.72 5.77 25.52
N HIS A 413 7.63 5.57 26.84
CA HIS A 413 7.76 6.66 27.80
C HIS A 413 9.20 7.11 28.13
N GLY A 414 10.23 6.70 27.36
CA GLY A 414 11.60 7.15 27.60
C GLY A 414 11.76 8.67 27.40
N GLN A 415 12.52 9.36 28.25
CA GLN A 415 12.91 10.77 28.09
C GLN A 415 14.30 10.88 27.44
N CYS A 416 14.35 11.51 26.27
CA CYS A 416 15.55 11.88 25.50
C CYS A 416 15.15 12.64 24.21
N ASP A 417 16.13 12.95 23.37
CA ASP A 417 15.89 13.27 21.96
C ASP A 417 15.84 11.96 21.15
N LEU A 418 14.82 11.75 20.32
CA LEU A 418 14.56 10.54 19.52
C LEU A 418 14.36 10.87 18.03
N VAL A 419 14.67 9.92 17.14
CA VAL A 419 14.41 10.00 15.69
C VAL A 419 13.06 9.37 15.37
N LEU A 420 12.06 10.20 15.04
CA LEU A 420 10.72 9.72 14.66
C LEU A 420 10.72 9.13 13.25
N ALA A 421 11.31 9.86 12.30
CA ALA A 421 11.45 9.46 10.91
C ALA A 421 12.65 10.16 10.26
N LYS A 422 13.31 9.49 9.33
CA LYS A 422 14.50 9.99 8.63
C LYS A 422 14.63 9.37 7.25
N ASP A 423 14.73 10.19 6.21
CA ASP A 423 14.89 9.78 4.81
C ASP A 423 15.88 10.72 4.11
N PRO A 424 17.10 10.26 3.74
CA PRO A 424 18.07 11.11 3.07
C PRO A 424 17.73 11.42 1.60
N ASP A 425 16.88 10.61 0.96
CA ASP A 425 16.53 10.73 -0.46
C ASP A 425 15.24 11.54 -0.69
N PHE A 426 14.54 11.91 0.39
CA PHE A 426 13.31 12.70 0.38
C PHE A 426 13.40 13.94 -0.53
N ALA A 427 12.33 14.19 -1.29
CA ALA A 427 12.18 15.31 -2.20
C ALA A 427 13.38 15.51 -3.16
N GLU A 428 13.80 14.44 -3.85
CA GLU A 428 14.94 14.42 -4.79
C GLU A 428 16.31 14.64 -4.12
N GLY A 429 16.52 14.04 -2.94
CA GLY A 429 17.77 14.18 -2.18
C GLY A 429 17.92 15.52 -1.45
N MET A 430 16.82 16.24 -1.21
CA MET A 430 16.77 17.30 -0.21
C MET A 430 16.93 16.71 1.20
N GLY A 431 16.40 15.51 1.43
CA GLY A 431 16.45 14.83 2.72
C GLY A 431 15.45 15.39 3.75
N LEU A 432 15.09 14.53 4.70
CA LEU A 432 14.16 14.77 5.79
C LEU A 432 14.70 14.11 7.07
N ASP A 433 14.75 14.86 8.17
CA ASP A 433 14.91 14.30 9.51
C ASP A 433 13.82 14.89 10.42
N VAL A 434 13.07 14.05 11.11
CA VAL A 434 12.06 14.44 12.09
C VAL A 434 12.52 13.91 13.45
N HIS A 435 13.04 14.81 14.29
CA HIS A 435 13.40 14.49 15.67
C HIS A 435 12.30 14.96 16.62
N ILE A 436 12.07 14.20 17.68
CA ILE A 436 11.17 14.55 18.78
C ILE A 436 11.96 14.59 20.09
N ARG A 437 11.46 15.35 21.06
CA ARG A 437 11.97 15.39 22.42
C ARG A 437 10.87 14.98 23.37
N THR A 438 11.10 13.91 24.12
CA THR A 438 10.18 13.39 25.12
C THR A 438 10.62 13.80 26.53
N LYS A 439 9.66 13.94 27.45
CA LYS A 439 9.90 14.38 28.83
C LYS A 439 9.01 13.63 29.81
N ILE A 440 9.60 13.02 30.83
CA ILE A 440 8.90 12.19 31.82
C ILE A 440 8.14 13.05 32.85
N VAL A 441 6.93 12.60 33.19
CA VAL A 441 6.11 13.08 34.30
C VAL A 441 5.79 11.90 35.21
N ARG A 442 6.70 11.64 36.16
CA ARG A 442 6.69 10.50 37.11
C ARG A 442 6.76 9.12 36.43
N TYR A 443 5.66 8.66 35.83
CA TYR A 443 5.46 7.30 35.32
C TYR A 443 5.03 7.25 33.85
N TRP A 444 4.55 8.37 33.29
CA TRP A 444 4.32 8.58 31.85
C TRP A 444 5.33 9.62 31.30
N SER A 445 5.29 9.92 30.01
CA SER A 445 6.05 11.01 29.39
C SER A 445 5.24 11.67 28.28
N TYR A 446 5.64 12.82 27.75
CA TYR A 446 5.00 13.44 26.58
C TYR A 446 6.02 13.99 25.59
N VAL A 447 5.60 14.20 24.34
CA VAL A 447 6.40 14.93 23.35
C VAL A 447 6.32 16.44 23.64
N GLN A 448 7.43 17.02 24.08
CA GLN A 448 7.55 18.44 24.44
C GLN A 448 7.88 19.34 23.24
N SER A 449 8.67 18.84 22.28
CA SER A 449 9.04 19.57 21.06
C SER A 449 9.34 18.62 19.90
N VAL A 450 9.04 19.07 18.69
CA VAL A 450 9.51 18.47 17.44
C VAL A 450 10.55 19.40 16.81
N ALA A 451 11.57 18.83 16.16
CA ALA A 451 12.48 19.54 15.28
C ALA A 451 12.56 18.81 13.94
N ILE A 452 12.17 19.48 12.86
CA ILE A 452 12.18 18.96 11.50
C ILE A 452 13.32 19.62 10.74
N ARG A 453 14.13 18.84 10.03
CA ARG A 453 15.05 19.32 8.99
C ARG A 453 14.54 18.88 7.62
N ILE A 454 14.53 19.80 6.66
CA ILE A 454 14.39 19.48 5.24
C ILE A 454 15.46 20.27 4.48
N GLY A 455 16.33 19.59 3.73
CA GLY A 455 17.51 20.23 3.17
C GLY A 455 18.42 20.81 4.26
N ASN A 456 18.69 22.12 4.16
CA ASN A 456 19.47 22.85 5.15
C ASN A 456 18.60 23.58 6.19
N ASP A 457 17.28 23.66 5.97
CA ASP A 457 16.38 24.41 6.86
C ASP A 457 15.92 23.54 8.04
N ILE A 458 15.87 24.14 9.23
CA ILE A 458 15.45 23.50 10.49
C ILE A 458 14.27 24.28 11.09
N LEU A 459 13.19 23.58 11.42
CA LEU A 459 12.01 24.08 12.13
C LEU A 459 11.86 23.35 13.46
N GLU A 460 12.16 24.04 14.56
CA GLU A 460 11.90 23.56 15.93
C GLU A 460 10.61 24.18 16.43
N ILE A 461 9.64 23.37 16.88
CA ILE A 461 8.38 23.80 17.48
C ILE A 461 8.25 23.12 18.85
N GLN A 462 8.02 23.92 19.89
CA GLN A 462 7.80 23.47 21.25
C GLN A 462 6.33 23.67 21.64
N GLY A 463 5.79 22.73 22.43
CA GLY A 463 4.52 22.94 23.13
C GLY A 463 4.57 24.19 24.03
N GLY A 464 3.39 24.73 24.31
CA GLY A 464 3.22 25.84 25.26
C GLY A 464 3.32 25.36 26.71
N THR A 465 2.65 26.08 27.60
CA THR A 465 2.49 25.75 29.03
C THR A 465 1.09 26.18 29.49
N GLU A 466 0.66 25.76 30.68
CA GLU A 466 -0.58 26.25 31.30
C GLU A 466 -0.66 27.80 31.36
N MET A 467 0.48 28.47 31.52
CA MET A 467 0.58 29.93 31.65
C MET A 467 0.88 30.67 30.35
N ASN A 468 1.34 29.99 29.30
CA ASN A 468 1.53 30.56 27.97
C ASN A 468 1.04 29.58 26.89
N THR A 469 -0.05 29.94 26.22
CA THR A 469 -0.67 29.14 25.15
C THR A 469 -0.20 29.51 23.75
N GLU A 470 0.70 30.49 23.63
CA GLU A 470 1.45 30.73 22.39
C GLU A 470 2.60 29.73 22.29
N ALA A 471 2.74 29.09 21.13
CA ALA A 471 3.78 28.13 20.87
C ALA A 471 5.10 28.83 20.55
N GLU A 472 6.18 28.42 21.20
CA GLU A 472 7.52 28.87 20.84
C GLU A 472 8.04 28.05 19.65
N TYR A 473 8.49 28.74 18.60
CA TYR A 473 9.10 28.10 17.45
C TYR A 473 10.34 28.85 16.98
N TRP A 474 11.23 28.11 16.30
CA TRP A 474 12.47 28.61 15.74
C TRP A 474 12.65 28.11 14.31
N VAL A 475 12.95 29.02 13.38
CA VAL A 475 13.35 28.70 12.01
C VAL A 475 14.84 28.96 11.90
N ASN A 476 15.65 27.96 11.57
CA ASN A 476 17.12 28.04 11.54
C ASN A 476 17.72 28.62 12.84
N PHE A 477 17.13 28.23 13.98
CA PHE A 477 17.41 28.72 15.34
C PHE A 477 17.03 30.18 15.62
N GLU A 478 16.47 30.93 14.65
CA GLU A 478 15.88 32.26 14.86
C GLU A 478 14.47 32.15 15.45
N HIS A 479 14.27 32.73 16.64
CA HIS A 479 13.02 32.66 17.39
C HIS A 479 11.92 33.49 16.73
N LEU A 480 10.78 32.84 16.43
CA LEU A 480 9.67 33.42 15.67
C LEU A 480 10.11 34.00 14.31
N GLY A 481 11.04 33.32 13.62
CA GLY A 481 11.44 33.63 12.25
C GLY A 481 10.30 33.49 11.24
N ASP A 482 10.53 33.88 9.98
CA ASP A 482 9.51 33.76 8.94
C ASP A 482 9.15 32.29 8.69
N LEU A 483 7.88 31.95 8.93
CA LEU A 483 7.29 30.63 8.75
C LEU A 483 6.06 30.70 7.84
N THR A 484 6.15 31.51 6.77
CA THR A 484 5.26 31.43 5.59
C THR A 484 5.69 30.32 4.63
N THR A 485 6.99 30.01 4.57
CA THR A 485 7.57 28.87 3.84
C THR A 485 8.70 28.23 4.64
N PHE A 486 8.88 26.91 4.49
CA PHE A 486 9.95 26.13 5.10
C PHE A 486 10.55 25.18 4.07
N ALA A 487 11.86 25.23 3.83
CA ALA A 487 12.54 24.46 2.77
C ALA A 487 11.91 24.59 1.36
N GLY A 488 11.27 25.73 1.08
CA GLY A 488 10.52 25.99 -0.17
C GLY A 488 9.08 25.45 -0.20
N PHE A 489 8.64 24.72 0.82
CA PHE A 489 7.25 24.29 0.99
C PHE A 489 6.42 25.37 1.70
N PRO A 490 5.17 25.66 1.29
CA PRO A 490 4.27 26.54 2.05
C PRO A 490 3.97 26.00 3.45
N VAL A 491 3.84 26.89 4.43
CA VAL A 491 3.41 26.53 5.79
C VAL A 491 2.15 27.31 6.17
N TYR A 492 1.09 26.58 6.51
CA TYR A 492 -0.15 27.14 7.03
C TYR A 492 -0.19 27.00 8.55
N GLN A 493 -0.68 28.05 9.24
CA GLN A 493 -0.76 28.11 10.70
C GLN A 493 -2.21 28.39 11.11
N GLU A 494 -2.78 27.51 11.94
CA GLU A 494 -4.15 27.64 12.45
C GLU A 494 -4.18 27.80 13.98
N SER A 495 -5.18 28.54 14.47
CA SER A 495 -5.28 29.00 15.87
C SER A 495 -6.74 28.89 16.36
N ASN A 496 -7.31 27.69 16.24
CA ASN A 496 -8.75 27.49 16.27
C ASN A 496 -9.37 27.41 17.68
N LYS A 497 -8.56 27.29 18.72
CA LYS A 497 -8.96 27.32 20.15
C LYS A 497 -7.86 27.98 20.98
N ILE A 498 -8.17 28.41 22.22
CA ILE A 498 -7.20 29.02 23.15
C ILE A 498 -5.94 28.14 23.27
N HIS A 499 -6.12 26.86 23.59
CA HIS A 499 -5.03 25.90 23.86
C HIS A 499 -4.57 25.09 22.64
N ARG A 500 -5.10 25.32 21.42
CA ARG A 500 -4.72 24.56 20.21
C ARG A 500 -4.06 25.45 19.16
N ARG A 501 -2.95 24.98 18.60
CA ARG A 501 -2.31 25.50 17.39
C ARG A 501 -2.03 24.34 16.45
N SER A 502 -2.02 24.59 15.15
CA SER A 502 -1.73 23.57 14.15
C SER A 502 -0.85 24.17 13.06
N TYR A 503 0.28 23.52 12.77
CA TYR A 503 1.17 23.89 11.66
C TYR A 503 1.07 22.80 10.60
N THR A 504 0.85 23.20 9.34
CA THR A 504 0.77 22.28 8.19
C THR A 504 1.82 22.66 7.17
N ILE A 505 2.83 21.81 6.98
CA ILE A 505 3.80 21.94 5.88
C ILE A 505 3.18 21.24 4.66
N ASP A 506 2.98 21.99 3.58
CA ASP A 506 2.30 21.52 2.37
C ASP A 506 3.29 21.02 1.33
N LEU A 507 3.36 19.70 1.14
CA LEU A 507 4.34 19.07 0.27
C LEU A 507 3.90 19.02 -1.20
N ASN A 508 2.75 19.61 -1.55
CA ASN A 508 2.10 19.54 -2.85
C ASN A 508 2.97 20.00 -4.06
N SER A 509 4.07 20.72 -3.84
CA SER A 509 5.06 21.08 -4.88
C SER A 509 5.96 19.91 -5.33
N LYS A 510 6.03 18.83 -4.53
CA LYS A 510 6.75 17.57 -4.84
C LYS A 510 5.82 16.35 -4.77
N TYR A 511 4.90 16.34 -3.81
CA TYR A 511 4.04 15.20 -3.46
C TYR A 511 2.57 15.66 -3.42
N PRO A 512 1.80 15.51 -4.51
CA PRO A 512 0.47 16.11 -4.65
C PRO A 512 -0.51 15.77 -3.52
N GLY A 513 -1.03 16.80 -2.85
CA GLY A 513 -1.95 16.70 -1.72
C GLY A 513 -1.35 16.23 -0.39
N LYS A 514 -0.08 15.80 -0.35
CA LYS A 514 0.58 15.18 0.81
C LYS A 514 1.17 16.25 1.75
N LYS A 515 1.22 15.98 3.07
CA LYS A 515 1.42 17.00 4.12
C LYS A 515 2.17 16.48 5.35
N ILE A 516 2.81 17.38 6.08
CA ILE A 516 3.24 17.13 7.47
C ILE A 516 2.41 18.02 8.39
N PHE A 517 1.74 17.41 9.37
CA PHE A 517 0.96 18.11 10.38
C PHE A 517 1.68 18.09 11.73
N ILE A 518 1.67 19.24 12.40
CA ILE A 518 2.16 19.42 13.77
C ILE A 518 1.04 20.08 14.56
N ASP A 519 0.29 19.29 15.32
CA ASP A 519 -0.78 19.76 16.20
C ASP A 519 -0.22 19.97 17.62
N LEU A 520 -0.61 21.07 18.27
CA LEU A 520 -0.22 21.40 19.62
C LEU A 520 -1.45 21.49 20.52
N TYR A 521 -1.41 20.84 21.68
CA TYR A 521 -2.40 21.02 22.74
C TYR A 521 -1.70 21.31 24.07
N ARG A 522 -1.77 22.56 24.54
CA ARG A 522 -0.96 23.06 25.66
C ARG A 522 0.53 22.70 25.46
N GLU A 523 1.17 21.97 26.37
CA GLU A 523 2.55 21.49 26.26
C GLU A 523 2.77 20.26 25.37
N PHE A 524 1.70 19.59 24.92
CA PHE A 524 1.77 18.36 24.12
C PHE A 524 1.92 18.65 22.63
N VAL A 525 2.85 17.95 21.98
CA VAL A 525 3.06 17.98 20.53
C VAL A 525 2.59 16.67 19.89
N ARG A 526 1.81 16.76 18.81
CA ARG A 526 1.43 15.66 17.93
C ARG A 526 2.04 15.88 16.56
N VAL A 527 2.66 14.87 15.97
CA VAL A 527 3.31 14.92 14.65
C VAL A 527 2.77 13.80 13.78
N LYS A 528 2.32 14.12 12.56
CA LYS A 528 1.65 13.19 11.64
C LYS A 528 2.16 13.36 10.21
N LEU A 529 2.54 12.26 9.56
CA LEU A 529 3.19 12.26 8.23
C LEU A 529 2.24 11.74 7.13
N ASP A 530 1.49 12.66 6.50
CA ASP A 530 0.38 12.36 5.60
C ASP A 530 0.84 12.25 4.13
N GLY A 531 1.50 11.14 3.79
CA GLY A 531 2.13 10.97 2.48
C GLY A 531 2.49 9.55 2.04
N GLY A 532 2.02 8.51 2.72
CA GLY A 532 2.12 7.12 2.25
C GLY A 532 3.55 6.64 1.90
N LEU A 533 3.64 5.72 0.95
CA LEU A 533 4.93 5.20 0.44
C LEU A 533 5.54 6.12 -0.61
N GLU A 534 4.71 6.88 -1.30
CA GLU A 534 5.06 7.81 -2.36
C GLU A 534 5.86 9.02 -1.84
N THR A 535 5.61 9.46 -0.60
CA THR A 535 6.31 10.59 0.04
C THR A 535 7.37 10.15 1.04
N PHE A 536 7.11 9.07 1.77
CA PHE A 536 7.91 8.67 2.92
C PHE A 536 8.40 7.21 2.86
N GLY A 537 8.28 6.53 1.71
CA GLY A 537 8.56 5.09 1.56
C GLY A 537 10.02 4.65 1.78
N ASN A 538 10.93 5.56 2.13
CA ASN A 538 12.31 5.27 2.53
C ASN A 538 12.60 5.67 4.00
N THR A 539 11.64 6.21 4.75
CA THR A 539 11.92 6.69 6.12
C THR A 539 12.27 5.53 7.06
N VAL A 540 13.29 5.73 7.89
CA VAL A 540 13.60 4.89 9.05
C VAL A 540 13.44 5.68 10.35
N GLY A 541 13.07 5.02 11.45
CA GLY A 541 12.81 5.68 12.74
C GLY A 541 11.76 4.93 13.57
N LEU A 542 11.29 5.57 14.63
CA LEU A 542 10.23 5.05 15.51
C LEU A 542 8.91 4.69 14.79
N LEU A 543 8.62 5.30 13.64
CA LEU A 543 7.42 4.93 12.86
C LEU A 543 7.53 3.55 12.17
N GLY A 544 8.68 2.86 12.28
CA GLY A 544 8.98 1.59 11.62
C GLY A 544 9.35 1.75 10.14
N ASP A 545 9.68 0.66 9.45
CA ASP A 545 9.83 0.69 7.98
C ASP A 545 8.45 0.82 7.29
N PRO A 546 8.22 1.82 6.42
CA PRO A 546 6.98 1.97 5.67
C PRO A 546 6.57 0.75 4.85
N ARG A 547 7.55 0.04 4.29
CA ARG A 547 7.31 -1.01 3.29
C ARG A 547 6.77 -2.27 3.96
N SER A 548 7.34 -2.65 5.10
CA SER A 548 7.04 -3.87 5.86
C SER A 548 6.23 -3.66 7.14
N GLY A 549 6.44 -2.55 7.85
CA GLY A 549 6.02 -2.36 9.23
C GLY A 549 6.97 -2.91 10.28
N SER A 550 8.06 -3.56 9.89
CA SER A 550 9.03 -4.09 10.85
C SER A 550 9.70 -2.96 11.62
N LEU A 551 9.85 -3.16 12.93
CA LEU A 551 10.56 -2.27 13.83
C LEU A 551 12.07 -2.50 13.70
N LEU A 552 12.65 -1.93 12.64
CA LEU A 552 14.05 -2.16 12.26
C LEU A 552 15.03 -1.28 13.03
N ALA A 553 16.20 -1.84 13.32
CA ALA A 553 17.37 -1.11 13.81
C ALA A 553 17.93 -0.15 12.76
N ARG A 554 18.88 0.70 13.16
CA ARG A 554 19.59 1.63 12.26
C ARG A 554 20.43 0.95 11.18
N ASP A 555 20.65 -0.36 11.28
CA ASP A 555 21.28 -1.18 10.23
C ASP A 555 20.30 -1.67 9.13
N GLY A 556 18.99 -1.51 9.32
CA GLY A 556 17.96 -1.94 8.37
C GLY A 556 17.79 -3.46 8.25
N VAL A 557 18.38 -4.26 9.15
CA VAL A 557 18.40 -5.72 9.08
C VAL A 557 17.88 -6.36 10.38
N ASN A 558 18.32 -5.88 11.55
CA ASN A 558 17.83 -6.38 12.82
C ASN A 558 16.43 -5.81 13.11
N SER A 559 15.54 -6.65 13.66
CA SER A 559 14.17 -6.28 14.03
C SER A 559 13.93 -6.50 15.52
N PHE A 560 13.16 -5.62 16.14
CA PHE A 560 12.81 -5.69 17.57
C PHE A 560 11.38 -6.20 17.78
N GLU A 561 11.21 -7.03 18.82
CA GLU A 561 9.88 -7.38 19.38
C GLU A 561 9.58 -6.58 20.67
N ASP A 562 10.59 -5.93 21.26
CA ASP A 562 10.47 -5.11 22.47
C ASP A 562 10.51 -3.62 22.12
N TYR A 563 9.42 -2.91 22.42
CA TYR A 563 9.26 -1.48 22.10
C TYR A 563 10.20 -0.57 22.91
N ILE A 564 10.69 -1.01 24.08
CA ILE A 564 11.64 -0.26 24.90
C ILE A 564 13.04 -0.39 24.29
N GLU A 565 13.46 -1.58 23.86
CA GLU A 565 14.73 -1.75 23.13
C GLU A 565 14.72 -0.98 21.81
N PHE A 566 13.64 -1.08 21.02
CA PHE A 566 13.45 -0.31 19.79
C PHE A 566 13.49 1.21 20.02
N GLY A 567 12.82 1.71 21.06
CA GLY A 567 12.83 3.14 21.40
C GLY A 567 14.20 3.66 21.84
N ASN A 568 15.03 2.82 22.48
CA ASN A 568 16.40 3.19 22.85
C ASN A 568 17.36 3.16 21.65
N GLU A 569 17.18 2.26 20.67
CA GLU A 569 17.94 2.24 19.41
C GLU A 569 17.76 3.55 18.61
N TRP A 570 16.54 4.10 18.61
CA TRP A 570 16.22 5.36 17.93
C TRP A 570 16.48 6.63 18.76
N GLN A 571 17.24 6.55 19.86
CA GLN A 571 17.84 7.73 20.52
C GLN A 571 18.73 8.50 19.53
N VAL A 572 18.61 9.83 19.48
CA VAL A 572 19.38 10.69 18.58
C VAL A 572 20.89 10.54 18.83
N LEU A 573 21.62 10.15 17.78
CA LEU A 573 23.07 10.01 17.82
C LEU A 573 23.74 11.30 17.32
N PRO A 574 25.02 11.55 17.68
CA PRO A 574 25.78 12.67 17.11
C PRO A 574 25.85 12.67 15.56
N ALA A 575 25.70 11.50 14.94
CA ALA A 575 25.67 11.31 13.48
C ALA A 575 24.33 11.69 12.83
N ASP A 576 23.23 11.78 13.59
CA ASP A 576 21.96 12.27 13.03
C ASP A 576 21.97 13.81 12.86
N GLY A 577 22.81 14.48 13.65
CA GLY A 577 22.93 15.93 13.69
C GLY A 577 22.01 16.56 14.75
N ARG A 578 22.36 17.78 15.14
CA ARG A 578 21.63 18.53 16.17
C ARG A 578 20.56 19.41 15.52
N LEU A 579 19.30 19.02 15.66
CA LEU A 579 18.16 19.81 15.20
C LEU A 579 17.60 20.75 16.29
N PHE A 580 17.70 20.36 17.57
CA PHE A 580 17.24 21.21 18.68
C PHE A 580 18.26 22.30 19.05
N ARG A 581 17.79 23.56 19.16
CA ARG A 581 18.54 24.74 19.60
C ARG A 581 19.20 24.51 20.96
N GLN A 582 18.50 23.88 21.89
CA GLN A 582 19.02 23.49 23.20
C GLN A 582 19.18 21.97 23.30
N SER A 583 20.27 21.55 23.95
CA SER A 583 20.48 20.15 24.35
C SER A 583 19.74 19.88 25.66
N ALA A 584 18.94 18.82 25.71
CA ALA A 584 18.32 18.31 26.93
C ALA A 584 19.02 17.02 27.37
N HIS A 585 19.10 16.77 28.68
CA HIS A 585 19.61 15.49 29.19
C HIS A 585 18.47 14.46 29.34
N PRO A 586 18.72 13.17 29.03
CA PRO A 586 20.02 12.59 28.66
C PRO A 586 20.37 12.72 27.16
N THR A 587 21.66 12.83 26.86
CA THR A 587 22.20 12.80 25.48
C THR A 587 23.16 11.63 25.30
N PHE A 588 23.09 10.93 24.16
CA PHE A 588 24.01 9.83 23.83
C PHE A 588 25.49 10.20 24.13
N PRO A 589 26.27 9.35 24.84
CA PRO A 589 26.00 7.95 25.18
C PRO A 589 25.21 7.73 26.49
N GLU A 590 24.70 8.78 27.13
CA GLU A 590 23.74 8.65 28.24
C GLU A 590 22.40 8.15 27.67
N ARG A 591 21.95 6.95 28.07
CA ARG A 591 20.69 6.35 27.59
C ARG A 591 19.48 7.18 28.01
N CYS A 592 18.40 7.07 27.23
CA CYS A 592 17.09 7.61 27.58
C CYS A 592 16.67 7.21 29.01
N LEU A 593 16.23 8.19 29.81
CA LEU A 593 15.70 7.92 31.15
C LEU A 593 14.39 7.16 30.99
N GLN A 594 14.19 6.12 31.78
CA GLN A 594 12.95 5.34 31.82
C GLN A 594 12.13 5.73 33.06
N PRO A 595 10.79 5.69 33.01
CA PRO A 595 9.94 5.96 34.18
C PRO A 595 10.18 4.94 35.32
N GLU A 596 9.88 5.33 36.56
CA GLU A 596 10.11 4.49 37.75
C GLU A 596 9.23 3.22 37.76
N ASP A 597 8.10 3.23 37.07
CA ASP A 597 7.21 2.08 36.87
C ASP A 597 6.72 2.07 35.41
N ALA A 598 7.53 1.48 34.53
CA ALA A 598 7.31 1.45 33.07
C ALA A 598 6.13 0.57 32.60
N GLN A 599 5.39 -0.03 33.53
CA GLN A 599 4.17 -0.79 33.24
C GLN A 599 2.90 0.01 33.57
N GLY A 600 3.04 1.24 34.07
CA GLY A 600 1.92 2.07 34.49
C GLY A 600 1.12 1.46 35.65
N GLU A 601 1.65 0.46 36.37
CA GLU A 601 0.95 -0.17 37.48
C GLU A 601 0.79 0.86 38.61
N ARG A 602 -0.38 1.51 38.66
CA ARG A 602 -0.79 2.42 39.73
C ARG A 602 -0.75 1.69 41.07
N ARG A 603 0.40 1.72 41.77
CA ARG A 603 0.66 1.15 43.10
C ARG A 603 -0.16 1.86 44.18
N ARG A 604 -1.47 1.63 44.14
CA ARG A 604 -2.58 2.06 45.01
C ARG A 604 -2.23 3.11 46.07
N ARG A 605 -1.92 4.32 45.62
CA ARG A 605 -2.23 5.55 46.37
C ARG A 605 -3.63 6.00 45.98
N LEU A 606 -4.62 5.44 46.66
CA LEU A 606 -6.04 5.77 46.43
C LEU A 606 -6.35 7.25 46.70
N ASP A 607 -5.48 7.95 47.42
CA ASP A 607 -5.62 9.37 47.76
C ASP A 607 -5.12 10.34 46.66
N GLU A 608 -4.46 9.86 45.58
CA GLU A 608 -3.90 10.71 44.51
C GLU A 608 -4.71 10.68 43.19
N SER A 609 -5.77 9.87 43.06
CA SER A 609 -6.65 9.86 41.87
C SER A 609 -7.95 10.62 42.16
N SER A 610 -8.15 11.76 41.50
CA SER A 610 -9.37 12.58 41.63
C SER A 610 -10.39 12.34 40.52
N ILE A 611 -9.93 11.85 39.36
CA ILE A 611 -10.77 11.43 38.23
C ILE A 611 -10.98 9.91 38.28
N SER A 612 -12.21 9.46 38.05
CA SER A 612 -12.57 8.05 37.87
C SER A 612 -12.59 7.64 36.39
N VAL A 613 -12.56 6.33 36.12
CA VAL A 613 -12.56 5.78 34.75
C VAL A 613 -13.82 6.21 34.00
N GLU A 614 -14.97 6.17 34.66
CA GLU A 614 -16.27 6.55 34.10
C GLU A 614 -16.34 8.04 33.71
N GLN A 615 -15.57 8.91 34.39
CA GLN A 615 -15.46 10.32 34.02
C GLN A 615 -14.57 10.52 32.80
N ALA A 616 -13.48 9.76 32.68
CA ALA A 616 -12.60 9.77 31.52
C ALA A 616 -13.33 9.23 30.27
N GLU A 617 -14.00 8.07 30.40
CA GLU A 617 -14.86 7.50 29.36
C GLU A 617 -15.93 8.49 28.89
N ALA A 618 -16.60 9.17 29.82
CA ALA A 618 -17.63 10.16 29.50
C ALA A 618 -17.09 11.41 28.77
N ALA A 619 -15.83 11.80 29.01
CA ALA A 619 -15.18 12.88 28.26
C ALA A 619 -14.81 12.42 26.84
N CYS A 620 -14.17 11.24 26.72
CA CYS A 620 -13.70 10.68 25.45
C CYS A 620 -14.84 10.16 24.55
N ALA A 621 -16.05 9.94 25.06
CA ALA A 621 -17.21 9.42 24.32
C ALA A 621 -17.69 10.26 23.11
N SER A 622 -17.10 11.43 22.86
CA SER A 622 -17.34 12.22 21.63
C SER A 622 -16.42 11.84 20.46
N LEU A 623 -15.33 11.11 20.74
CA LEU A 623 -14.41 10.55 19.75
C LEU A 623 -15.07 9.32 19.06
N LYS A 624 -14.60 8.98 17.86
CA LYS A 624 -15.25 7.97 16.99
C LYS A 624 -14.47 6.68 16.80
N ASP A 625 -13.20 6.68 17.17
CA ASP A 625 -12.27 5.59 16.89
C ASP A 625 -11.93 4.87 18.21
N PRO A 626 -12.14 3.54 18.32
CA PRO A 626 -11.93 2.80 19.57
C PRO A 626 -10.53 2.89 20.16
N LEU A 627 -9.49 3.03 19.32
CA LEU A 627 -8.11 3.18 19.78
C LEU A 627 -7.95 4.57 20.41
N THR A 628 -8.28 5.63 19.67
CA THR A 628 -8.22 7.00 20.22
C THR A 628 -9.16 7.27 21.39
N ILE A 629 -10.25 6.49 21.55
CA ILE A 629 -11.03 6.47 22.80
C ILE A 629 -10.22 5.85 23.95
N LYS A 630 -9.60 4.68 23.78
CA LYS A 630 -8.71 4.07 24.78
C LYS A 630 -7.60 5.04 25.18
N ASP A 631 -6.92 5.62 24.19
CA ASP A 631 -5.77 6.50 24.38
C ASP A 631 -6.20 7.71 25.21
N CYS A 632 -7.22 8.45 24.75
CA CYS A 632 -7.83 9.55 25.50
C CYS A 632 -8.23 9.18 26.96
N VAL A 633 -8.78 7.99 27.20
CA VAL A 633 -9.12 7.53 28.55
C VAL A 633 -7.86 7.28 29.39
N TYR A 634 -6.81 6.74 28.79
CA TYR A 634 -5.51 6.55 29.43
C TYR A 634 -4.86 7.91 29.78
N ASP A 635 -4.74 8.82 28.82
CA ASP A 635 -4.20 10.17 28.99
C ASP A 635 -4.89 10.95 30.12
N ILE A 636 -6.23 11.00 30.12
CA ILE A 636 -7.01 11.66 31.17
C ILE A 636 -6.70 11.06 32.54
N LEU A 637 -6.49 9.75 32.62
CA LEU A 637 -6.12 9.07 33.87
C LEU A 637 -4.64 9.30 34.24
N ALA A 638 -3.70 9.32 33.30
CA ALA A 638 -2.28 9.55 33.52
C ALA A 638 -2.00 11.00 33.99
N THR A 639 -2.60 11.97 33.29
CA THR A 639 -2.50 13.41 33.58
C THR A 639 -3.33 13.86 34.79
N GLN A 640 -4.47 13.19 35.04
CA GLN A 640 -5.54 13.65 35.94
C GLN A 640 -6.22 14.97 35.49
N ASP A 641 -6.36 15.19 34.17
CA ASP A 641 -7.15 16.29 33.61
C ASP A 641 -8.17 15.81 32.55
N LEU A 642 -9.46 16.16 32.73
CA LEU A 642 -10.54 15.86 31.77
C LEU A 642 -10.40 16.61 30.45
N ASP A 643 -9.76 17.78 30.45
CA ASP A 643 -9.58 18.60 29.24
C ASP A 643 -8.59 17.97 28.24
N MET A 644 -7.89 16.89 28.60
CA MET A 644 -6.96 16.19 27.69
C MET A 644 -7.63 15.57 26.45
N VAL A 645 -8.96 15.38 26.48
CA VAL A 645 -9.75 15.09 25.27
C VAL A 645 -9.53 16.12 24.14
N GLY A 646 -9.07 17.33 24.46
CA GLY A 646 -8.72 18.37 23.48
C GLY A 646 -7.47 18.11 22.62
N ALA A 647 -6.64 17.13 22.97
CA ALA A 647 -5.45 16.70 22.21
C ALA A 647 -5.78 15.77 21.03
N PHE A 648 -6.97 15.17 21.03
CA PHE A 648 -7.39 14.13 20.09
C PHE A 648 -8.19 14.70 18.89
#